data_AF-A0A178F9P0-F1
#
_entry.id   AF-A0A178F9P0-F1
#
_cell.length_a   1.000
_cell.length_b   1.000
_cell.length_c   1.000
_cell.angle_alpha   90.00
_cell.angle_beta   90.00
_cell.angle_gamma   90.00
#
_symmetry.space_group_name_H-M   'P 1'
#
loop_
_entity.id
_entity.type
_entity.pdbx_description
1 polymer ?
#
loop_
_entity_poly.entity_id
_entity_poly.type
_entity_poly.pdbx_seq_one_letter_code
_entity_poly.pdbx_strand_id
1 'polypeptide(L)'
;MTPEIYIRSASQLGTFWSGGWQLPSKHEEDASNNHRKETVLHPVLPMLDSAALVLIGLAGVALGSQPQAPDPIPAPLRELTWGQLNFLHTTDVHGWYSGHLQEPSFSADWGDYISFTTRMREKAEAAGTDLLVVDTGDRVEGNGLYDSSDPKGVYASEFLKKQHIDLLCSGNHELYKQNTSEAEFRTTVPNFKGNYLASNIDIIDPESGEIVPLAQRFKKFTTKMQGIRIMAFGFLFDFKGNYNNTVVTPVEETIKQAWFQKAIRDRGVDLFLVIGHVPAKSREYAAIFTAIRSVQWDTPIQFFGGHHHIRDYVKYDNKAYSLASGRFMETIGFASLSGLSTAKKQTSAARASPVFTRRYIDNNLFSLYYHSGHDESTFHTPEGKKVTEDIRKARSVLKLDHVYGCAPKTLWMSRAKYPSDDSIYSWLEKEVLPSSLRPHLRENTTGLAIINTGGIRFDIFKGPFTQDGAYIVSPFTNEFRYMKDVPYDKAVMVLKVLNKATNILTQAGFMPRDSSSLSPPEQWSRTEDFIAKAVHIPLSQGADNEQNPLQDGDEPTLTPGYTTKDDGGTDGDDTVHTPVSFYRAPNCIMATITNDDDSSSTSNVVDLLYLDFLEPWVTVATKIVGIDFDPKKDAEAFMPGVQMRTMLTAWAKAADEDEEEEDDEDDARPAARSIRRTSEAAQILRPASRLLAPRSSLPAARFSAFRPAVFAQPVAQRRSYAAPSGVKEVTVRDALNEALAEELTSNEKVFILGEEVAQYNGAYKVTKGLLDRFGDRRVIDTPITEQGFCGLAVGAALAGLHPVCEFMTFNFAMQAIDQIVNSAAKTHYMSGGIQPCNITFRGPNGFAAGVAAQHSQDYAAWYGSIPGLKVVTPWSSEDAKGLLKAAIRDPNPVVVLENELLYGQSFPMSEAAQKDDFVIPLGKAKIERPGKDVTIVTLSRSVGLSLQAAAQLKSKYGVEAEVINLRSVKPLDVEAIVKSVKKTGHLIAVESGFPMFGVSSEILALAMEYGFDYLQAPAIRVTGAEVPTPYAEKLETMSFPQEDTILSQATKLLRL
;
A
#
# COMPACT_ATOMS: atom_id res chain seq x y z
N MET A 1 52.27 9.54 24.62
CA MET A 1 52.75 10.93 24.53
C MET A 1 51.63 11.81 25.06
N THR A 2 51.87 12.52 26.16
CA THR A 2 51.06 13.65 26.63
C THR A 2 51.56 14.95 25.97
N PRO A 3 50.80 16.06 25.99
CA PRO A 3 50.94 16.98 27.13
C PRO A 3 49.61 17.56 27.67
N GLU A 4 49.59 17.84 28.97
CA GLU A 4 48.66 18.76 29.62
C GLU A 4 49.15 20.22 29.48
N ILE A 5 48.26 21.20 29.56
CA ILE A 5 48.59 22.55 30.06
C ILE A 5 47.49 23.02 31.03
N TYR A 6 47.92 23.53 32.18
CA TYR A 6 47.12 24.11 33.27
C TYR A 6 47.64 25.53 33.56
N ILE A 7 46.87 26.36 34.31
CA ILE A 7 47.23 27.52 35.19
C ILE A 7 46.11 28.58 35.09
N ARG A 8 45.22 28.71 36.11
CA ARG A 8 45.19 29.73 37.20
C ARG A 8 45.02 31.18 36.70
N SER A 9 44.18 32.03 37.30
CA SER A 9 44.19 32.42 38.72
C SER A 9 42.82 32.84 39.30
N ALA A 10 42.77 33.17 40.60
CA ALA A 10 41.58 33.58 41.34
C ALA A 10 41.80 34.92 42.08
N SER A 11 40.71 35.61 42.48
CA SER A 11 40.42 36.12 43.85
C SER A 11 39.67 37.47 43.92
N GLN A 12 38.71 37.55 44.87
CA GLN A 12 38.36 38.72 45.73
C GLN A 12 37.81 40.02 45.06
N LEU A 13 36.83 40.78 45.58
CA LEU A 13 35.94 40.80 46.78
C LEU A 13 34.52 41.23 46.31
N GLY A 14 33.40 41.21 47.05
CA GLY A 14 33.06 40.72 48.40
C GLY A 14 31.81 41.44 48.97
N THR A 15 30.95 40.72 49.73
CA THR A 15 29.88 41.22 50.66
C THR A 15 28.72 42.07 50.06
N PHE A 16 27.45 42.02 50.50
CA PHE A 16 26.90 41.76 51.85
C PHE A 16 25.56 40.95 51.86
N TRP A 17 25.27 40.39 53.03
CA TRP A 17 23.99 39.85 53.55
C TRP A 17 22.92 40.97 53.79
N SER A 18 21.62 40.79 54.08
CA SER A 18 20.71 39.63 54.27
C SER A 18 19.25 40.09 54.54
N GLY A 19 18.25 39.25 54.20
CA GLY A 19 16.91 39.20 54.85
C GLY A 19 15.91 40.32 54.51
N GLY A 20 14.59 40.12 54.56
CA GLY A 20 13.81 38.89 54.76
C GLY A 20 12.31 39.17 55.03
N TRP A 21 11.49 38.11 54.95
CA TRP A 21 10.11 37.98 55.46
C TRP A 21 8.90 38.70 54.78
N GLN A 22 7.85 37.86 54.62
CA GLN A 22 6.40 38.11 54.71
C GLN A 22 5.56 38.71 53.55
N LEU A 23 4.53 37.91 53.21
CA LEU A 23 3.21 38.18 52.59
C LEU A 23 2.40 39.22 53.43
N PRO A 24 1.21 39.77 53.01
CA PRO A 24 0.23 39.22 52.04
C PRO A 24 -0.59 40.23 51.16
N SER A 25 -1.60 39.72 50.44
CA SER A 25 -2.93 40.31 50.08
C SER A 25 -3.01 41.66 49.32
N LYS A 26 -3.63 41.72 48.13
CA LYS A 26 -5.10 41.75 47.80
C LYS A 26 -5.86 43.02 48.22
N HIS A 27 -6.29 43.80 47.22
CA HIS A 27 -7.62 44.40 46.93
C HIS A 27 -7.46 45.08 45.53
N GLU A 28 -8.40 45.04 44.56
CA GLU A 28 -9.65 45.83 44.46
C GLU A 28 -9.38 47.35 44.60
N GLU A 29 -9.83 48.27 43.73
CA GLU A 29 -11.04 48.28 42.89
C GLU A 29 -10.90 49.22 41.65
N ASP A 30 -11.69 48.93 40.61
CA ASP A 30 -12.35 49.74 39.56
C ASP A 30 -11.92 51.12 38.96
N ALA A 31 -12.42 51.31 37.73
CA ALA A 31 -12.91 52.55 37.07
C ALA A 31 -12.00 53.66 36.44
N SER A 32 -11.92 53.59 35.11
CA SER A 32 -12.30 54.67 34.14
C SER A 32 -11.31 55.77 33.65
N ASN A 33 -11.34 55.99 32.32
CA ASN A 33 -11.00 57.20 31.54
C ASN A 33 -9.54 57.76 31.59
N ASN A 34 -8.97 58.38 30.54
CA ASN A 34 -9.53 58.89 29.28
C ASN A 34 -8.48 59.08 28.14
N HIS A 35 -8.93 59.07 26.88
CA HIS A 35 -8.36 59.75 25.69
C HIS A 35 -6.96 59.39 25.12
N ARG A 36 -6.90 59.05 23.81
CA ARG A 36 -6.61 60.05 22.74
C ARG A 36 -6.69 59.54 21.28
N LYS A 37 -7.48 60.28 20.47
CA LYS A 37 -7.31 60.65 19.05
C LYS A 37 -7.45 59.59 17.92
N GLU A 38 -8.56 59.71 17.20
CA GLU A 38 -8.73 59.36 15.79
C GLU A 38 -8.35 60.53 14.86
N THR A 39 -8.12 60.24 13.57
CA THR A 39 -8.32 61.20 12.46
C THR A 39 -8.95 60.44 11.27
N VAL A 40 -9.97 61.02 10.64
CA VAL A 40 -10.83 60.42 9.61
C VAL A 40 -10.46 60.91 8.20
N LEU A 41 -10.72 60.09 7.17
CA LEU A 41 -10.89 60.52 5.77
C LEU A 41 -12.11 59.83 5.12
N HIS A 42 -12.96 60.63 4.47
CA HIS A 42 -14.08 60.21 3.59
C HIS A 42 -13.92 60.90 2.22
N PRO A 43 -14.50 60.34 1.14
CA PRO A 43 -15.66 60.99 0.47
C PRO A 43 -16.75 59.98 0.00
N VAL A 44 -18.08 60.21 0.06
CA VAL A 44 -19.04 60.95 -0.86
C VAL A 44 -18.82 60.73 -2.36
N LEU A 45 -19.80 60.52 -3.27
CA LEU A 45 -21.27 60.78 -3.42
C LEU A 45 -21.95 59.59 -4.21
N PRO A 46 -23.27 59.56 -4.64
CA PRO A 46 -24.45 60.41 -4.40
C PRO A 46 -25.78 59.67 -4.00
N MET A 47 -26.86 60.43 -3.74
CA MET A 47 -28.28 59.98 -3.70
C MET A 47 -29.01 60.32 -5.00
N LEU A 48 -30.06 59.56 -5.39
CA LEU A 48 -31.36 60.08 -5.88
C LEU A 48 -32.45 58.99 -6.10
N ASP A 49 -33.64 59.28 -5.57
CA ASP A 49 -35.03 58.83 -5.88
C ASP A 49 -35.51 57.35 -6.02
N SER A 50 -36.15 56.89 -4.94
CA SER A 50 -37.63 56.72 -4.80
C SER A 50 -38.46 55.95 -5.85
N ALA A 51 -38.86 54.69 -5.55
CA ALA A 51 -40.28 54.25 -5.49
C ALA A 51 -40.48 52.78 -5.02
N ALA A 52 -41.62 52.52 -4.35
CA ALA A 52 -42.27 51.22 -4.09
C ALA A 52 -41.63 50.20 -3.10
N LEU A 53 -42.02 50.33 -1.82
CA LEU A 53 -42.13 49.20 -0.87
C LEU A 53 -43.18 48.17 -1.35
N VAL A 54 -43.05 46.90 -0.90
CA VAL A 54 -44.08 46.16 -0.13
C VAL A 54 -43.53 44.80 0.35
N LEU A 55 -43.54 44.57 1.68
CA LEU A 55 -43.63 43.30 2.46
C LEU A 55 -42.81 42.04 2.01
N ILE A 56 -42.19 41.22 2.88
CA ILE A 56 -42.49 40.81 4.26
C ILE A 56 -41.18 40.65 5.06
N GLY A 57 -41.19 40.94 6.36
CA GLY A 57 -40.07 40.61 7.23
C GLY A 57 -40.06 39.14 7.66
N LEU A 58 -38.98 38.42 7.35
CA LEU A 58 -38.54 37.24 8.09
C LEU A 58 -37.24 37.60 8.81
N ALA A 59 -37.24 37.50 10.14
CA ALA A 59 -35.99 37.50 10.88
C ALA A 59 -35.22 36.25 10.46
N GLY A 60 -34.04 36.42 9.86
CA GLY A 60 -33.19 35.30 9.49
C GLY A 60 -32.81 34.52 10.74
N VAL A 61 -33.45 33.36 10.94
CA VAL A 61 -32.94 32.36 11.86
C VAL A 61 -31.61 31.91 11.28
N ALA A 62 -30.52 32.20 11.99
CA ALA A 62 -29.21 31.68 11.63
C ALA A 62 -29.24 30.16 11.79
N LEU A 63 -29.51 29.47 10.68
CA LEU A 63 -29.44 28.02 10.55
C LEU A 63 -28.03 27.56 10.95
N GLY A 64 -27.97 26.43 11.65
CA GLY A 64 -26.71 25.88 12.18
C GLY A 64 -25.75 25.39 11.11
N SER A 65 -26.24 25.11 9.89
CA SER A 65 -25.50 24.53 8.77
C SER A 65 -25.42 25.46 7.55
N GLN A 66 -24.70 25.04 6.51
CA GLN A 66 -24.79 25.65 5.19
C GLN A 66 -26.17 25.32 4.55
N PRO A 67 -26.96 26.30 4.07
CA PRO A 67 -28.28 26.07 3.50
C PRO A 67 -28.34 25.20 2.23
N GLN A 68 -27.18 24.94 1.62
CA GLN A 68 -27.01 24.08 0.45
C GLN A 68 -26.58 22.66 0.82
N ALA A 69 -26.19 22.43 2.08
CA ALA A 69 -25.73 21.13 2.54
C ALA A 69 -26.93 20.19 2.74
N PRO A 70 -26.87 18.94 2.25
CA PRO A 70 -27.95 17.99 2.43
C PRO A 70 -28.05 17.51 3.89
N ASP A 71 -29.28 17.28 4.34
CA ASP A 71 -29.55 16.71 5.66
C ASP A 71 -28.86 15.35 5.84
N PRO A 72 -28.26 15.08 7.01
CA PRO A 72 -27.54 13.83 7.25
C PRO A 72 -28.51 12.65 7.32
N ILE A 73 -28.14 11.54 6.68
CA ILE A 73 -28.95 10.31 6.69
C ILE A 73 -28.70 9.55 8.02
N PRO A 74 -29.74 9.28 8.83
CA PRO A 74 -29.59 8.50 10.06
C PRO A 74 -29.08 7.09 9.79
N ALA A 75 -28.11 6.64 10.59
CA ALA A 75 -27.51 5.31 10.48
C ALA A 75 -27.15 4.75 11.87
N PRO A 76 -26.90 3.44 12.04
CA PRO A 76 -26.42 2.90 13.30
C PRO A 76 -25.01 3.42 13.62
N LEU A 77 -24.82 3.98 14.81
CA LEU A 77 -23.55 4.52 15.29
C LEU A 77 -22.91 3.63 16.37
N ARG A 78 -21.58 3.60 16.41
CA ARG A 78 -20.76 2.90 17.41
C ARG A 78 -20.17 3.90 18.42
N GLU A 79 -20.24 3.55 19.69
CA GLU A 79 -19.79 4.40 20.81
C GLU A 79 -18.30 4.75 20.79
N LEU A 80 -17.99 5.94 21.33
CA LEU A 80 -16.63 6.38 21.63
C LEU A 80 -16.15 5.77 22.95
N THR A 81 -14.99 5.11 22.93
CA THR A 81 -14.37 4.61 24.16
C THR A 81 -13.53 5.71 24.80
N TRP A 82 -14.04 6.32 25.86
CA TRP A 82 -13.36 7.40 26.59
C TRP A 82 -12.32 6.88 27.58
N GLY A 83 -11.29 7.70 27.81
CA GLY A 83 -10.13 7.38 28.63
C GLY A 83 -9.57 8.61 29.34
N GLN A 84 -8.38 8.47 29.93
CA GLN A 84 -7.76 9.56 30.70
C GLN A 84 -7.38 10.75 29.80
N LEU A 85 -6.87 10.45 28.61
CA LEU A 85 -6.51 11.43 27.58
C LEU A 85 -7.13 11.01 26.27
N ASN A 86 -7.84 11.94 25.65
CA ASN A 86 -8.61 11.75 24.44
C ASN A 86 -8.12 12.75 23.39
N PHE A 87 -8.37 12.45 22.13
CA PHE A 87 -7.96 13.28 20.99
C PHE A 87 -9.08 13.40 19.98
N LEU A 88 -9.24 14.59 19.40
CA LEU A 88 -9.89 14.77 18.10
C LEU A 88 -8.80 15.13 17.09
N HIS A 89 -8.84 14.55 15.90
CA HIS A 89 -7.77 14.64 14.91
C HIS A 89 -8.33 14.87 13.50
N THR A 90 -7.86 15.93 12.84
CA THR A 90 -8.09 16.23 11.42
C THR A 90 -6.80 16.18 10.62
N THR A 91 -6.91 15.86 9.33
CA THR A 91 -5.79 15.82 8.40
C THR A 91 -6.31 15.96 6.98
N ASP A 92 -5.47 16.44 6.06
CA ASP A 92 -5.75 16.43 4.62
C ASP A 92 -7.09 17.15 4.30
N VAL A 93 -7.35 18.26 5.01
CA VAL A 93 -8.60 19.05 4.96
C VAL A 93 -8.80 19.75 3.62
N HIS A 94 -7.73 20.14 2.93
CA HIS A 94 -7.71 20.72 1.57
C HIS A 94 -8.77 21.82 1.28
N GLY A 95 -9.08 22.65 2.28
CA GLY A 95 -9.99 23.77 2.12
C GLY A 95 -11.49 23.47 2.27
N TRP A 96 -11.88 22.23 2.59
CA TRP A 96 -13.28 21.77 2.70
C TRP A 96 -14.04 22.30 3.95
N TYR A 97 -13.89 23.59 4.23
CA TYR A 97 -14.50 24.24 5.39
C TYR A 97 -16.03 24.39 5.28
N SER A 98 -16.62 24.22 4.09
CA SER A 98 -18.09 24.22 3.89
C SER A 98 -18.77 22.89 4.24
N GLY A 99 -18.01 21.81 4.50
CA GLY A 99 -18.56 20.45 4.42
C GLY A 99 -18.87 20.05 2.96
N HIS A 100 -19.35 18.82 2.77
CA HIS A 100 -19.73 18.31 1.45
C HIS A 100 -21.18 18.72 1.12
N LEU A 101 -21.35 19.58 0.11
CA LEU A 101 -22.68 20.04 -0.34
C LEU A 101 -23.41 19.03 -1.25
N GLN A 102 -22.80 17.89 -1.55
CA GLN A 102 -23.37 16.82 -2.40
C GLN A 102 -23.34 15.43 -1.74
N GLU A 103 -22.72 15.27 -0.56
CA GLU A 103 -22.66 14.00 0.17
C GLU A 103 -23.18 14.15 1.62
N PRO A 104 -24.39 13.64 1.94
CA PRO A 104 -25.02 13.73 3.26
C PRO A 104 -24.17 13.21 4.43
N SER A 105 -23.30 12.23 4.18
CA SER A 105 -22.43 11.64 5.19
C SER A 105 -21.36 12.60 5.71
N PHE A 106 -21.08 13.70 5.00
CA PHE A 106 -19.95 14.60 5.26
C PHE A 106 -20.38 16.09 5.23
N SER A 107 -21.65 16.36 5.49
CA SER A 107 -22.29 17.67 5.23
C SER A 107 -22.07 18.75 6.30
N ALA A 108 -21.41 18.44 7.42
CA ALA A 108 -21.16 19.41 8.49
C ALA A 108 -19.99 20.35 8.17
N ASP A 109 -20.12 21.63 8.51
CA ASP A 109 -19.12 22.66 8.17
C ASP A 109 -18.09 22.90 9.29
N TRP A 110 -17.13 23.81 9.07
CA TRP A 110 -16.10 24.09 10.07
C TRP A 110 -16.64 24.78 11.34
N GLY A 111 -17.79 25.48 11.26
CA GLY A 111 -18.51 26.03 12.41
C GLY A 111 -19.22 24.94 13.23
N ASP A 112 -19.72 23.90 12.56
CA ASP A 112 -20.20 22.68 13.19
C ASP A 112 -19.05 21.94 13.91
N TYR A 113 -17.90 21.81 13.25
CA TYR A 113 -16.71 21.20 13.87
C TYR A 113 -16.20 22.02 15.08
N ILE A 114 -16.24 23.35 15.04
CA ILE A 114 -15.94 24.22 16.20
C ILE A 114 -16.93 24.00 17.35
N SER A 115 -18.22 23.81 17.04
CA SER A 115 -19.22 23.47 18.05
C SER A 115 -18.95 22.08 18.63
N PHE A 116 -18.66 21.08 17.79
CA PHE A 116 -18.35 19.72 18.21
C PHE A 116 -17.11 19.65 19.11
N THR A 117 -15.98 20.23 18.71
CA THR A 117 -14.75 20.22 19.55
C THR A 117 -14.98 20.91 20.89
N THR A 118 -15.81 21.97 20.92
CA THR A 118 -16.21 22.67 22.14
C THR A 118 -17.04 21.75 23.05
N ARG A 119 -18.12 21.15 22.55
CA ARG A 119 -18.97 20.22 23.33
C ARG A 119 -18.21 18.99 23.80
N MET A 120 -17.34 18.43 22.97
CA MET A 120 -16.50 17.30 23.32
C MET A 120 -15.48 17.66 24.40
N ARG A 121 -14.94 18.89 24.40
CA ARG A 121 -14.04 19.37 25.45
C ARG A 121 -14.80 19.65 26.75
N GLU A 122 -16.00 20.23 26.69
CA GLU A 122 -16.89 20.39 27.86
C GLU A 122 -17.23 19.04 28.50
N LYS A 123 -17.58 18.03 27.67
CA LYS A 123 -17.84 16.64 28.09
C LYS A 123 -16.62 15.98 28.73
N ALA A 124 -15.43 16.18 28.17
CA ALA A 124 -14.17 15.68 28.73
C ALA A 124 -13.85 16.31 30.10
N GLU A 125 -13.93 17.65 30.19
CA GLU A 125 -13.65 18.37 31.43
C GLU A 125 -14.68 18.02 32.53
N ALA A 126 -15.96 17.86 32.19
CA ALA A 126 -16.99 17.39 33.11
C ALA A 126 -16.74 15.97 33.63
N ALA A 127 -16.20 15.08 32.79
CA ALA A 127 -15.74 13.75 33.19
C ALA A 127 -14.37 13.76 33.93
N GLY A 128 -13.72 14.92 34.05
CA GLY A 128 -12.39 15.06 34.65
C GLY A 128 -11.25 14.50 33.80
N THR A 129 -11.48 14.24 32.51
CA THR A 129 -10.50 13.73 31.55
C THR A 129 -9.94 14.87 30.70
N ASP A 130 -8.83 14.63 29.99
CA ASP A 130 -8.29 15.61 29.04
C ASP A 130 -8.75 15.27 27.61
N LEU A 131 -8.98 16.30 26.79
CA LEU A 131 -9.17 16.23 25.34
C LEU A 131 -8.22 17.21 24.65
N LEU A 132 -7.50 16.75 23.63
CA LEU A 132 -6.65 17.59 22.78
C LEU A 132 -7.13 17.54 21.32
N VAL A 133 -7.16 18.69 20.65
CA VAL A 133 -7.46 18.79 19.22
C VAL A 133 -6.14 18.87 18.45
N VAL A 134 -5.97 18.00 17.45
CA VAL A 134 -4.75 17.82 16.65
C VAL A 134 -5.06 17.98 15.18
N ASP A 135 -4.17 18.63 14.43
CA ASP A 135 -4.31 18.77 12.97
C ASP A 135 -2.98 18.56 12.22
N THR A 136 -2.96 17.73 11.17
CA THR A 136 -1.72 17.20 10.57
C THR A 136 -1.47 17.56 9.12
N GLY A 137 -1.85 18.76 8.69
CA GLY A 137 -1.37 19.35 7.43
C GLY A 137 -2.34 19.22 6.26
N ASP A 138 -1.96 19.86 5.15
CA ASP A 138 -2.70 19.90 3.88
C ASP A 138 -4.11 20.48 4.05
N ARG A 139 -4.16 21.79 4.29
CA ARG A 139 -5.37 22.61 4.48
C ARG A 139 -5.75 23.43 3.24
N VAL A 140 -4.98 23.28 2.17
CA VAL A 140 -4.96 24.14 0.97
C VAL A 140 -4.98 23.29 -0.29
N GLU A 141 -5.30 23.89 -1.45
CA GLU A 141 -5.34 23.22 -2.76
C GLU A 141 -6.28 21.99 -2.83
N GLY A 142 -7.59 22.26 -2.98
CA GLY A 142 -8.64 21.25 -3.14
C GLY A 142 -10.09 21.74 -2.98
N ASN A 143 -10.33 23.04 -2.80
CA ASN A 143 -11.67 23.60 -2.61
C ASN A 143 -11.70 25.11 -2.94
N GLY A 144 -12.80 25.60 -3.51
CA GLY A 144 -12.93 26.99 -3.96
C GLY A 144 -12.74 28.04 -2.85
N LEU A 145 -13.14 27.75 -1.61
CA LEU A 145 -12.99 28.67 -0.47
C LEU A 145 -11.53 29.09 -0.22
N TYR A 146 -10.58 28.19 -0.46
CA TYR A 146 -9.16 28.52 -0.45
C TYR A 146 -8.72 28.99 -1.84
N ASP A 147 -8.96 28.18 -2.87
CA ASP A 147 -8.28 28.30 -4.16
C ASP A 147 -8.75 29.46 -5.03
N SER A 148 -10.01 29.90 -4.91
CA SER A 148 -10.54 31.02 -5.68
C SER A 148 -10.36 32.38 -5.01
N SER A 149 -9.80 32.42 -3.80
CA SER A 149 -9.59 33.65 -3.05
C SER A 149 -8.27 34.35 -3.41
N ASP A 150 -8.27 35.68 -3.34
CA ASP A 150 -7.08 36.52 -3.53
C ASP A 150 -7.03 37.62 -2.45
N PRO A 151 -5.99 37.68 -1.59
CA PRO A 151 -4.90 36.69 -1.46
C PRO A 151 -5.41 35.28 -1.11
N LYS A 152 -4.74 34.26 -1.63
CA LYS A 152 -5.10 32.85 -1.41
C LYS A 152 -5.19 32.50 0.07
N GLY A 153 -6.32 31.90 0.45
CA GLY A 153 -6.61 31.43 1.80
C GLY A 153 -7.08 32.50 2.78
N VAL A 154 -7.34 33.74 2.35
CA VAL A 154 -7.71 34.85 3.26
C VAL A 154 -8.92 34.51 4.14
N TYR A 155 -9.97 33.89 3.58
CA TYR A 155 -11.15 33.44 4.34
C TYR A 155 -10.85 32.21 5.20
N ALA A 156 -10.22 31.20 4.61
CA ALA A 156 -9.83 29.96 5.29
C ALA A 156 -9.02 30.22 6.56
N SER A 157 -8.07 31.16 6.52
CA SER A 157 -7.22 31.51 7.66
C SER A 157 -8.00 32.10 8.83
N GLU A 158 -9.07 32.87 8.59
CA GLU A 158 -9.92 33.41 9.64
C GLU A 158 -10.89 32.37 10.22
N PHE A 159 -11.37 31.40 9.43
CA PHE A 159 -12.15 30.26 9.94
C PHE A 159 -11.29 29.35 10.82
N LEU A 160 -10.10 28.96 10.32
CA LEU A 160 -9.17 28.07 10.99
C LEU A 160 -8.77 28.64 12.36
N LYS A 161 -8.43 29.94 12.42
CA LYS A 161 -8.10 30.70 13.64
C LYS A 161 -9.17 30.67 14.73
N LYS A 162 -10.42 30.32 14.43
CA LYS A 162 -11.49 30.19 15.44
C LYS A 162 -11.52 28.81 16.12
N GLN A 163 -10.94 27.79 15.50
CA GLN A 163 -10.83 26.46 16.09
C GLN A 163 -9.72 26.41 17.14
N HIS A 164 -10.03 25.88 18.32
CA HIS A 164 -9.05 25.71 19.39
C HIS A 164 -8.26 24.41 19.17
N ILE A 165 -7.18 24.50 18.38
CA ILE A 165 -6.25 23.40 18.09
C ILE A 165 -5.08 23.44 19.09
N ASP A 166 -4.84 22.33 19.81
CA ASP A 166 -3.79 22.21 20.83
C ASP A 166 -2.40 21.96 20.23
N LEU A 167 -2.34 21.26 19.09
CA LEU A 167 -1.13 20.95 18.30
C LEU A 167 -1.45 20.85 16.80
N LEU A 168 -0.62 21.45 15.95
CA LEU A 168 -0.72 21.31 14.49
C LEU A 168 0.64 21.39 13.78
N CYS A 169 0.74 20.88 12.55
CA CYS A 169 1.95 20.91 11.73
C CYS A 169 1.64 21.05 10.23
N SER A 170 2.62 21.47 9.44
CA SER A 170 2.48 21.70 7.99
C SER A 170 2.42 20.38 7.19
N GLY A 171 1.64 20.37 6.11
CA GLY A 171 1.68 19.37 5.06
C GLY A 171 2.53 19.80 3.86
N ASN A 172 2.50 19.04 2.76
CA ASN A 172 3.27 19.39 1.57
C ASN A 172 2.59 20.46 0.69
N HIS A 173 1.25 20.56 0.70
CA HIS A 173 0.53 21.55 -0.09
C HIS A 173 0.75 22.98 0.40
N GLU A 174 1.04 23.17 1.69
CA GLU A 174 1.50 24.45 2.22
C GLU A 174 2.86 24.90 1.64
N LEU A 175 3.64 24.00 1.03
CA LEU A 175 5.04 24.22 0.66
C LEU A 175 5.34 24.21 -0.85
N TYR A 176 4.40 23.81 -1.72
CA TYR A 176 4.61 23.81 -3.18
C TYR A 176 4.86 25.20 -3.78
N LYS A 177 4.34 26.26 -3.15
CA LYS A 177 4.36 27.63 -3.67
C LYS A 177 4.88 28.62 -2.64
N GLN A 178 5.60 29.64 -3.11
CA GLN A 178 6.19 30.67 -2.26
C GLN A 178 5.15 31.43 -1.44
N ASN A 179 4.08 31.90 -2.08
CA ASN A 179 3.02 32.67 -1.44
C ASN A 179 2.28 31.84 -0.37
N THR A 180 2.02 30.57 -0.62
CA THR A 180 1.39 29.66 0.35
C THR A 180 2.27 29.46 1.58
N SER A 181 3.56 29.17 1.40
CA SER A 181 4.50 28.94 2.51
C SER A 181 4.82 30.21 3.30
N GLU A 182 4.90 31.38 2.63
CA GLU A 182 4.99 32.67 3.31
C GLU A 182 3.71 33.03 4.08
N ALA A 183 2.52 32.70 3.55
CA ALA A 183 1.26 32.90 4.26
C ALA A 183 1.15 31.98 5.49
N GLU A 184 1.60 30.73 5.38
CA GLU A 184 1.65 29.80 6.51
C GLU A 184 2.56 30.33 7.63
N PHE A 185 3.75 30.84 7.28
CA PHE A 185 4.70 31.44 8.22
C PHE A 185 4.23 32.78 8.82
N ARG A 186 3.59 33.64 8.04
CA ARG A 186 3.17 35.00 8.47
C ARG A 186 1.77 35.05 9.11
N THR A 187 0.90 34.09 8.82
CA THR A 187 -0.51 34.12 9.25
C THR A 187 -0.86 32.90 10.12
N THR A 188 -0.71 31.68 9.61
CA THR A 188 -1.14 30.47 10.33
C THR A 188 -0.28 30.19 11.56
N VAL A 189 1.05 30.15 11.42
CA VAL A 189 1.97 29.90 12.54
C VAL A 189 1.80 30.93 13.67
N PRO A 190 1.67 32.25 13.41
CA PRO A 190 1.38 33.24 14.46
C PRO A 190 0.00 33.08 15.10
N ASN A 191 -1.05 32.74 14.33
CA ASN A 191 -2.39 32.47 14.88
C ASN A 191 -2.37 31.30 15.89
N PHE A 192 -1.48 30.32 15.69
CA PHE A 192 -1.29 29.16 16.58
C PHE A 192 0.06 29.17 17.30
N LYS A 193 0.57 30.35 17.65
CA LYS A 193 1.89 30.51 18.29
C LYS A 193 2.01 29.67 19.57
N GLY A 194 2.95 28.73 19.58
CA GLY A 194 3.17 27.80 20.70
C GLY A 194 2.40 26.48 20.61
N ASN A 195 1.50 26.32 19.62
CA ASN A 195 0.80 25.08 19.29
C ASN A 195 1.27 24.49 17.95
N TYR A 196 1.68 25.35 17.00
CA TYR A 196 2.27 24.90 15.72
C TYR A 196 3.66 24.29 15.92
N LEU A 197 3.93 23.12 15.33
CA LEU A 197 5.20 22.39 15.38
C LEU A 197 5.81 22.16 13.99
N ALA A 198 7.12 22.36 13.86
CA ALA A 198 7.89 22.11 12.65
C ALA A 198 9.27 21.53 12.97
N SER A 199 9.30 20.24 13.34
CA SER A 199 10.52 19.52 13.74
C SER A 199 11.57 19.44 12.63
N ASN A 200 11.18 19.33 11.36
CA ASN A 200 12.09 19.14 10.23
C ASN A 200 11.90 20.12 9.05
N ILE A 201 11.12 21.19 9.23
CA ILE A 201 10.88 22.22 8.19
C ILE A 201 11.48 23.55 8.64
N ASP A 202 12.30 24.15 7.79
CA ASP A 202 12.78 25.53 7.90
C ASP A 202 12.25 26.37 6.73
N ILE A 203 12.21 27.68 6.92
CA ILE A 203 11.84 28.67 5.90
C ILE A 203 12.95 29.73 5.82
N ILE A 204 13.21 30.24 4.63
CA ILE A 204 13.97 31.46 4.41
C ILE A 204 13.03 32.60 4.78
N ASP A 205 13.29 33.26 5.90
CA ASP A 205 12.49 34.40 6.36
C ASP A 205 12.45 35.48 5.25
N PRO A 206 11.27 35.81 4.70
CA PRO A 206 11.15 36.77 3.60
C PRO A 206 11.50 38.21 3.98
N GLU A 207 11.72 38.54 5.26
CA GLU A 207 12.19 39.86 5.70
C GLU A 207 13.71 39.92 5.92
N SER A 208 14.30 38.92 6.60
CA SER A 208 15.74 38.90 6.91
C SER A 208 16.62 38.13 5.90
N GLY A 209 16.03 37.19 5.16
CA GLY A 209 16.76 36.24 4.31
C GLY A 209 17.47 35.11 5.08
N GLU A 210 17.32 35.03 6.40
CA GLU A 210 17.91 33.95 7.21
C GLU A 210 17.06 32.67 7.17
N ILE A 211 17.71 31.50 7.25
CA ILE A 211 17.01 30.22 7.39
C ILE A 211 16.61 30.06 8.85
N VAL A 212 15.30 30.05 9.12
CA VAL A 212 14.70 29.91 10.45
C VAL A 212 13.74 28.72 10.50
N PRO A 213 13.53 28.08 11.67
CA PRO A 213 12.48 27.08 11.81
C PRO A 213 11.11 27.67 11.48
N LEU A 214 10.34 27.01 10.61
CA LEU A 214 8.99 27.45 10.22
C LEU A 214 8.09 27.66 11.45
N ALA A 215 8.27 26.80 12.47
CA ALA A 215 7.71 26.91 13.80
C ALA A 215 8.65 26.25 14.82
N GLN A 216 8.26 26.23 16.10
CA GLN A 216 9.06 25.59 17.15
C GLN A 216 9.24 24.09 16.87
N ARG A 217 10.44 23.56 17.13
CA ARG A 217 10.79 22.16 16.80
C ARG A 217 10.06 21.11 17.62
N PHE A 218 9.68 21.44 18.86
CA PHE A 218 8.97 20.57 19.80
C PHE A 218 8.27 21.41 20.87
N LYS A 219 7.32 20.81 21.60
CA LYS A 219 6.63 21.42 22.74
C LYS A 219 6.57 20.43 23.90
N LYS A 220 7.02 20.85 25.08
CA LYS A 220 6.76 20.12 26.34
C LYS A 220 5.68 20.85 27.13
N PHE A 221 4.61 20.15 27.49
CA PHE A 221 3.50 20.72 28.24
C PHE A 221 2.88 19.70 29.20
N THR A 222 1.96 20.14 30.06
CA THR A 222 1.25 19.29 31.01
C THR A 222 -0.25 19.48 30.82
N THR A 223 -1.02 18.39 30.73
CA THR A 223 -2.48 18.48 30.53
C THR A 223 -3.20 19.04 31.76
N LYS A 224 -4.34 19.71 31.55
CA LYS A 224 -5.04 20.49 32.58
C LYS A 224 -5.64 19.60 33.67
N MET A 225 -6.32 18.53 33.28
CA MET A 225 -7.13 17.71 34.18
C MET A 225 -6.29 16.60 34.84
N GLN A 226 -5.76 15.67 34.04
CA GLN A 226 -4.99 14.52 34.54
C GLN A 226 -3.54 14.85 34.93
N GLY A 227 -2.98 15.97 34.43
CA GLY A 227 -1.59 16.35 34.71
C GLY A 227 -0.56 15.49 33.99
N ILE A 228 -0.87 15.04 32.77
CA ILE A 228 0.01 14.20 31.94
C ILE A 228 1.08 15.08 31.31
N ARG A 229 2.37 14.75 31.49
CA ARG A 229 3.49 15.50 30.92
C ARG A 229 3.79 14.99 29.51
N ILE A 230 3.45 15.77 28.50
CA ILE A 230 3.58 15.40 27.09
C ILE A 230 4.83 16.06 26.49
N MET A 231 5.61 15.29 25.72
CA MET A 231 6.64 15.81 24.81
C MET A 231 6.16 15.62 23.38
N ALA A 232 5.90 16.71 22.67
CA ALA A 232 5.31 16.71 21.35
C ALA A 232 6.27 17.18 20.24
N PHE A 233 6.19 16.51 19.07
CA PHE A 233 6.96 16.79 17.86
C PHE A 233 6.02 16.89 16.64
N GLY A 234 6.45 17.57 15.57
CA GLY A 234 5.67 17.79 14.34
C GLY A 234 6.50 17.58 13.08
N PHE A 235 6.34 16.47 12.38
CA PHE A 235 7.18 16.10 11.23
C PHE A 235 6.42 16.12 9.89
N LEU A 236 7.09 16.53 8.82
CA LEU A 236 6.69 16.23 7.44
C LEU A 236 7.46 14.99 6.96
N PHE A 237 6.88 14.23 6.03
CA PHE A 237 7.58 13.14 5.33
C PHE A 237 8.78 13.67 4.53
N ASP A 238 9.51 12.78 3.85
CA ASP A 238 10.67 13.14 3.01
C ASP A 238 10.28 13.86 1.70
N PHE A 239 9.64 15.02 1.84
CA PHE A 239 9.15 15.83 0.74
C PHE A 239 10.28 16.60 0.06
N LYS A 240 10.35 16.52 -1.28
CA LYS A 240 11.35 17.19 -2.13
C LYS A 240 10.74 18.12 -3.19
N GLY A 241 9.42 18.31 -3.16
CA GLY A 241 8.69 19.13 -4.14
C GLY A 241 8.45 20.57 -3.71
N ASN A 242 9.03 21.00 -2.58
CA ASN A 242 8.78 22.31 -2.00
C ASN A 242 9.44 23.44 -2.82
N TYR A 243 8.88 24.64 -2.72
CA TYR A 243 9.47 25.85 -3.31
C TYR A 243 10.79 26.21 -2.61
N ASN A 244 11.69 26.91 -3.32
CA ASN A 244 13.07 27.15 -2.89
C ASN A 244 13.22 28.13 -1.69
N ASN A 245 12.12 28.62 -1.13
CA ASN A 245 12.08 29.41 0.10
C ASN A 245 11.96 28.53 1.36
N THR A 246 11.88 27.21 1.23
CA THR A 246 11.75 26.28 2.37
C THR A 246 12.79 25.16 2.30
N VAL A 247 13.08 24.53 3.44
CA VAL A 247 14.03 23.42 3.55
C VAL A 247 13.41 22.31 4.38
N VAL A 248 13.15 21.16 3.75
CA VAL A 248 12.66 19.94 4.42
C VAL A 248 13.83 18.99 4.67
N THR A 249 14.21 18.82 5.93
CA THR A 249 15.24 17.86 6.35
C THR A 249 14.62 16.46 6.48
N PRO A 250 15.24 15.39 5.94
CA PRO A 250 14.76 14.03 6.16
C PRO A 250 14.63 13.70 7.65
N VAL A 251 13.63 12.90 8.00
CA VAL A 251 13.34 12.55 9.40
C VAL A 251 14.52 11.82 10.03
N GLU A 252 15.16 10.92 9.29
CA GLU A 252 16.33 10.14 9.67
C GLU A 252 17.55 11.01 10.01
N GLU A 253 17.70 12.19 9.40
CA GLU A 253 18.74 13.15 9.76
C GLU A 253 18.30 14.07 10.92
N THR A 254 17.02 14.45 10.94
CA THR A 254 16.47 15.30 12.01
C THR A 254 16.55 14.62 13.38
N ILE A 255 16.24 13.32 13.47
CA ILE A 255 16.30 12.56 14.74
C ILE A 255 17.74 12.41 15.27
N LYS A 256 18.78 12.63 14.45
CA LYS A 256 20.19 12.63 14.90
C LYS A 256 20.60 13.96 15.53
N GLN A 257 19.85 15.04 15.29
CA GLN A 257 20.22 16.38 15.76
C GLN A 257 20.20 16.51 17.29
N ALA A 258 21.12 17.32 17.82
CA ALA A 258 21.35 17.44 19.27
C ALA A 258 20.11 17.89 20.07
N TRP A 259 19.23 18.72 19.49
CA TRP A 259 18.02 19.17 20.17
C TRP A 259 16.99 18.04 20.34
N PHE A 260 16.77 17.21 19.32
CA PHE A 260 15.84 16.08 19.37
C PHE A 260 16.36 15.02 20.34
N GLN A 261 17.65 14.70 20.20
CA GLN A 261 18.40 13.82 21.07
C GLN A 261 18.42 14.27 22.55
N LYS A 262 18.33 15.58 22.82
CA LYS A 262 18.13 16.13 24.18
C LYS A 262 16.68 15.98 24.64
N ALA A 263 15.70 16.27 23.79
CA ALA A 263 14.27 16.20 24.10
C ALA A 263 13.83 14.77 24.47
N ILE A 264 14.20 13.75 23.69
CA ILE A 264 13.81 12.36 23.98
C ILE A 264 14.45 11.79 25.25
N ARG A 265 15.57 12.37 25.73
CA ARG A 265 16.23 11.96 26.99
C ARG A 265 15.57 12.52 28.25
N ASP A 266 14.59 13.41 28.12
CA ASP A 266 13.86 13.99 29.25
C ASP A 266 13.04 12.91 29.99
N ARG A 267 13.42 12.59 31.24
CA ARG A 267 12.74 11.58 32.07
C ARG A 267 11.47 12.12 32.75
N GLY A 268 11.17 13.41 32.60
CA GLY A 268 9.94 14.03 33.10
C GLY A 268 8.82 14.04 32.05
N VAL A 269 8.64 12.95 31.32
CA VAL A 269 7.67 12.77 30.23
C VAL A 269 6.87 11.50 30.48
N ASP A 270 5.55 11.61 30.43
CA ASP A 270 4.58 10.53 30.63
C ASP A 270 4.03 9.97 29.30
N LEU A 271 4.10 10.76 28.23
CA LEU A 271 3.68 10.41 26.87
C LEU A 271 4.52 11.17 25.83
N PHE A 272 4.97 10.49 24.79
CA PHE A 272 5.44 11.13 23.56
C PHE A 272 4.28 11.26 22.56
N LEU A 273 4.15 12.44 21.95
CA LEU A 273 3.06 12.76 21.02
C LEU A 273 3.64 13.27 19.71
N VAL A 274 3.69 12.42 18.68
CA VAL A 274 4.32 12.73 17.40
C VAL A 274 3.23 13.00 16.39
N ILE A 275 2.97 14.27 16.12
CA ILE A 275 2.08 14.66 15.02
C ILE A 275 2.92 14.77 13.75
N GLY A 276 2.30 14.61 12.58
CA GLY A 276 3.00 14.85 11.33
C GLY A 276 2.16 14.64 10.10
N HIS A 277 2.44 15.38 9.05
CA HIS A 277 1.94 15.07 7.73
C HIS A 277 2.79 13.93 7.14
N VAL A 278 2.53 12.72 7.63
CA VAL A 278 3.29 11.49 7.41
C VAL A 278 2.30 10.32 7.46
N PRO A 279 2.37 9.31 6.58
CA PRO A 279 1.49 8.15 6.64
C PRO A 279 1.60 7.39 7.97
N ALA A 280 0.46 6.92 8.49
CA ALA A 280 0.40 6.21 9.77
C ALA A 280 1.35 4.99 9.82
N LYS A 281 1.52 4.31 8.68
CA LYS A 281 2.55 3.28 8.44
C LYS A 281 3.62 3.83 7.50
N SER A 282 4.77 4.22 8.04
CA SER A 282 5.84 4.88 7.28
C SER A 282 7.23 4.56 7.83
N ARG A 283 8.27 4.73 6.99
CA ARG A 283 9.67 4.60 7.42
C ARG A 283 10.06 5.72 8.39
N GLU A 284 9.48 6.90 8.20
CA GLU A 284 9.69 8.11 8.99
C GLU A 284 9.22 7.90 10.44
N TYR A 285 7.98 7.40 10.64
CA TYR A 285 7.49 7.06 11.98
C TYR A 285 8.20 5.85 12.57
N ALA A 286 8.58 4.84 11.77
CA ALA A 286 9.40 3.73 12.25
C ALA A 286 10.79 4.20 12.76
N ALA A 287 11.40 5.19 12.10
CA ALA A 287 12.67 5.81 12.52
C ALA A 287 12.51 6.61 13.81
N ILE A 288 11.45 7.43 13.94
CA ILE A 288 11.13 8.18 15.17
C ILE A 288 10.82 7.22 16.34
N PHE A 289 10.00 6.21 16.10
CA PHE A 289 9.68 5.15 17.06
C PHE A 289 10.95 4.49 17.59
N THR A 290 11.83 4.05 16.68
CA THR A 290 13.11 3.41 17.02
C THR A 290 14.00 4.35 17.84
N ALA A 291 14.11 5.62 17.44
CA ALA A 291 14.89 6.62 18.16
C ALA A 291 14.37 6.85 19.58
N ILE A 292 13.06 7.05 19.76
CA ILE A 292 12.45 7.24 21.09
C ILE A 292 12.62 5.97 21.94
N ARG A 293 12.30 4.78 21.40
CA ARG A 293 12.40 3.50 22.12
C ARG A 293 13.82 3.16 22.57
N SER A 294 14.84 3.51 21.78
CA SER A 294 16.26 3.31 22.15
C SER A 294 16.67 4.04 23.43
N VAL A 295 15.91 5.08 23.84
CA VAL A 295 16.19 5.90 25.03
C VAL A 295 15.12 5.72 26.12
N GLN A 296 13.85 5.60 25.72
CA GLN A 296 12.64 5.58 26.56
C GLN A 296 11.81 4.34 26.22
N TRP A 297 12.32 3.17 26.61
CA TRP A 297 11.76 1.87 26.24
C TRP A 297 10.32 1.63 26.74
N ASP A 298 9.91 2.26 27.86
CA ASP A 298 8.62 2.01 28.52
C ASP A 298 7.57 3.11 28.32
N THR A 299 7.98 4.31 27.87
CA THR A 299 7.11 5.51 27.80
C THR A 299 6.14 5.40 26.61
N PRO A 300 4.82 5.52 26.79
CA PRO A 300 3.86 5.46 25.70
C PRO A 300 4.14 6.48 24.59
N ILE A 301 3.77 6.13 23.35
CA ILE A 301 3.88 7.01 22.18
C ILE A 301 2.53 7.02 21.44
N GLN A 302 2.01 8.20 21.13
CA GLN A 302 0.88 8.35 20.20
C GLN A 302 1.38 9.10 18.96
N PHE A 303 1.13 8.54 17.78
CA PHE A 303 1.38 9.19 16.50
C PHE A 303 0.05 9.67 15.88
N PHE A 304 0.07 10.79 15.17
CA PHE A 304 -1.05 11.29 14.35
C PHE A 304 -0.52 11.67 12.98
N GLY A 305 -0.95 10.93 11.96
CA GLY A 305 -0.49 10.99 10.58
C GLY A 305 -1.52 11.49 9.57
N GLY A 306 -1.15 11.52 8.30
CA GLY A 306 -1.97 12.00 7.18
C GLY A 306 -1.42 11.56 5.83
N HIS A 307 -1.50 12.43 4.83
CA HIS A 307 -0.86 12.34 3.49
C HIS A 307 -1.42 11.29 2.53
N HIS A 308 -1.82 10.11 3.03
CA HIS A 308 -2.38 9.04 2.21
C HIS A 308 -3.91 9.12 2.04
N HIS A 309 -4.57 10.18 2.52
CA HIS A 309 -6.01 10.39 2.30
C HIS A 309 -6.92 9.23 2.79
N ILE A 310 -6.50 8.48 3.83
CA ILE A 310 -7.24 7.31 4.35
C ILE A 310 -7.46 7.34 5.86
N ARG A 311 -8.52 6.65 6.29
CA ARG A 311 -8.69 6.15 7.66
C ARG A 311 -7.71 4.99 7.88
N ASP A 312 -6.80 5.12 8.84
CA ASP A 312 -5.81 4.06 9.17
C ASP A 312 -5.43 4.08 10.65
N TYR A 313 -5.09 2.92 11.21
CA TYR A 313 -4.64 2.74 12.58
C TYR A 313 -3.57 1.66 12.66
N VAL A 314 -2.39 2.04 13.13
CA VAL A 314 -1.17 1.24 12.95
C VAL A 314 -0.50 1.00 14.29
N LYS A 315 -0.16 -0.26 14.57
CA LYS A 315 0.46 -0.70 15.82
C LYS A 315 1.97 -0.88 15.65
N TYR A 316 2.74 -0.03 16.33
CA TYR A 316 4.20 -0.14 16.37
C TYR A 316 4.66 -1.09 17.49
N ASP A 317 4.04 -0.99 18.67
CA ASP A 317 4.14 -2.01 19.74
C ASP A 317 2.91 -1.97 20.66
N ASN A 318 2.96 -2.62 21.83
CA ASN A 318 1.85 -2.60 22.79
C ASN A 318 1.65 -1.26 23.52
N LYS A 319 2.52 -0.27 23.29
CA LYS A 319 2.51 1.08 23.89
C LYS A 319 2.75 2.19 22.85
N ALA A 320 2.60 1.89 21.56
CA ALA A 320 2.82 2.83 20.46
C ALA A 320 1.87 2.55 19.30
N TYR A 321 1.01 3.52 19.00
CA TYR A 321 0.02 3.44 17.93
C TYR A 321 -0.01 4.75 17.13
N SER A 322 -0.38 4.67 15.85
CA SER A 322 -0.62 5.80 14.96
C SER A 322 -2.06 5.81 14.49
N LEU A 323 -2.66 7.00 14.34
CA LEU A 323 -3.95 7.22 13.69
C LEU A 323 -3.75 8.13 12.47
N ALA A 324 -4.39 7.82 11.34
CA ALA A 324 -4.63 8.77 10.24
C ALA A 324 -6.14 8.86 9.98
N SER A 325 -6.62 10.06 9.68
CA SER A 325 -8.04 10.42 9.84
C SER A 325 -8.70 10.87 8.54
N GLY A 326 -8.50 10.11 7.46
CA GLY A 326 -9.19 10.35 6.19
C GLY A 326 -8.67 11.57 5.44
N ARG A 327 -9.60 12.39 4.94
CA ARG A 327 -9.37 13.58 4.09
C ARG A 327 -10.58 14.50 4.09
N PHE A 328 -10.44 15.68 3.48
CA PHE A 328 -11.50 16.55 2.95
C PHE A 328 -12.63 16.93 3.93
N MET A 329 -12.40 16.84 5.24
CA MET A 329 -13.48 16.92 6.24
C MET A 329 -14.60 15.89 6.00
N GLU A 330 -14.28 14.72 5.45
CA GLU A 330 -15.11 13.51 5.47
C GLU A 330 -15.06 12.82 6.85
N THR A 331 -13.98 13.04 7.61
CA THR A 331 -13.64 12.26 8.80
C THR A 331 -13.04 13.11 9.91
N ILE A 332 -13.47 12.87 11.15
CA ILE A 332 -12.81 13.34 12.37
C ILE A 332 -12.31 12.10 13.13
N GLY A 333 -11.00 11.95 13.28
CA GLY A 333 -10.42 10.86 14.06
C GLY A 333 -10.61 11.09 15.56
N PHE A 334 -11.04 10.07 16.28
CA PHE A 334 -11.04 10.04 17.75
C PHE A 334 -10.09 8.96 18.24
N ALA A 335 -9.12 9.33 19.07
CA ALA A 335 -8.25 8.39 19.78
C ALA A 335 -8.38 8.57 21.29
N SER A 336 -8.27 7.49 22.05
CA SER A 336 -8.28 7.55 23.51
C SER A 336 -7.28 6.62 24.17
N LEU A 337 -6.66 7.13 25.23
CA LEU A 337 -5.59 6.50 26.00
C LEU A 337 -5.99 6.38 27.48
N SER A 338 -5.89 5.17 28.01
CA SER A 338 -6.10 4.84 29.43
C SER A 338 -4.88 4.11 30.00
N GLY A 339 -4.68 4.15 31.32
CA GLY A 339 -3.56 3.49 31.99
C GLY A 339 -2.26 4.30 32.01
N LEU A 340 -2.32 5.61 31.80
CA LEU A 340 -1.15 6.50 31.84
C LEU A 340 -0.75 6.79 33.30
N SER A 341 0.52 6.49 33.62
CA SER A 341 1.10 6.71 34.95
C SER A 341 1.49 8.18 35.15
N THR A 342 0.61 8.99 35.75
CA THR A 342 0.89 10.40 36.06
C THR A 342 1.48 10.60 37.46
N ALA A 343 2.22 11.69 37.66
CA ALA A 343 2.80 12.04 38.96
C ALA A 343 1.75 12.25 40.08
N LYS A 344 0.47 12.52 39.74
CA LYS A 344 -0.63 12.67 40.70
C LYS A 344 -1.17 11.33 41.26
N LYS A 345 -0.88 10.19 40.63
CA LYS A 345 -1.43 8.85 41.00
C LYS A 345 -0.35 7.76 41.13
N GLN A 346 0.82 8.09 41.70
CA GLN A 346 1.83 7.09 42.06
C GLN A 346 1.46 6.28 43.32
N THR A 347 0.40 5.47 43.26
CA THR A 347 0.00 4.55 44.34
C THR A 347 -0.11 3.11 43.86
N SER A 348 1.01 2.37 44.03
CA SER A 348 1.14 0.94 44.35
C SER A 348 0.08 -0.09 43.93
N ALA A 349 -0.54 0.03 42.75
CA ALA A 349 -1.15 -1.07 42.03
C ALA A 349 -0.25 -1.44 40.83
N ALA A 350 -0.21 -2.72 40.45
CA ALA A 350 0.64 -3.21 39.36
C ALA A 350 0.44 -2.36 38.10
N ARG A 351 1.54 -1.92 37.45
CA ARG A 351 1.49 -1.06 36.24
C ARG A 351 0.64 -1.72 35.16
N ALA A 352 -0.61 -1.27 35.03
CA ALA A 352 -1.42 -1.59 33.87
C ALA A 352 -0.67 -1.11 32.61
N SER A 353 -0.64 -1.92 31.56
CA SER A 353 -0.18 -1.41 30.27
C SER A 353 -1.21 -0.42 29.74
N PRO A 354 -0.77 0.65 29.06
CA PRO A 354 -1.69 1.60 28.46
C PRO A 354 -2.60 0.91 27.46
N VAL A 355 -3.87 1.27 27.45
CA VAL A 355 -4.87 0.82 26.48
C VAL A 355 -5.14 1.99 25.54
N PHE A 356 -5.07 1.72 24.24
CA PHE A 356 -5.35 2.66 23.17
C PHE A 356 -6.61 2.19 22.44
N THR A 357 -7.46 3.13 22.06
CA THR A 357 -8.65 2.88 21.23
C THR A 357 -8.80 3.97 20.18
N ARG A 358 -9.50 3.64 19.09
CA ARG A 358 -9.72 4.52 17.93
C ARG A 358 -11.16 4.45 17.44
N ARG A 359 -11.64 5.55 16.88
CA ARG A 359 -12.87 5.67 16.10
C ARG A 359 -12.65 6.68 14.97
N TYR A 360 -13.25 6.47 13.80
CA TYR A 360 -13.38 7.48 12.75
C TYR A 360 -14.81 7.96 12.76
N ILE A 361 -15.02 9.26 13.02
CA ILE A 361 -16.34 9.89 13.08
C ILE A 361 -16.63 10.50 11.73
N ASP A 362 -17.76 10.16 11.11
CA ASP A 362 -18.24 10.85 9.92
C ASP A 362 -18.58 12.31 10.26
N ASN A 363 -18.14 13.25 9.42
CA ASN A 363 -18.35 14.68 9.65
C ASN A 363 -19.76 15.13 9.21
N ASN A 364 -20.78 14.69 9.94
CA ASN A 364 -22.17 15.09 9.72
C ASN A 364 -22.91 15.35 11.04
N LEU A 365 -23.89 16.26 11.01
CA LEU A 365 -24.56 16.71 12.23
C LEU A 365 -25.20 15.58 13.05
N PHE A 366 -25.70 14.52 12.40
CA PHE A 366 -26.25 13.35 13.09
C PHE A 366 -25.20 12.66 14.00
N SER A 367 -24.00 12.45 13.47
CA SER A 367 -22.87 11.83 14.19
C SER A 367 -22.30 12.79 15.25
N LEU A 368 -22.16 14.09 14.92
CA LEU A 368 -21.66 15.11 15.86
C LEU A 368 -22.62 15.32 17.05
N TYR A 369 -23.94 15.30 16.82
CA TYR A 369 -24.97 15.35 17.87
C TYR A 369 -24.86 14.13 18.80
N TYR A 370 -24.84 12.92 18.23
CA TYR A 370 -24.74 11.67 19.00
C TYR A 370 -23.52 11.64 19.91
N HIS A 371 -22.32 11.86 19.36
CA HIS A 371 -21.07 11.74 20.13
C HIS A 371 -20.88 12.86 21.15
N SER A 372 -21.38 14.07 20.87
CA SER A 372 -21.37 15.16 21.85
C SER A 372 -22.42 14.95 22.95
N GLY A 373 -23.52 14.23 22.67
CA GLY A 373 -24.66 14.08 23.58
C GLY A 373 -25.60 15.29 23.57
N HIS A 374 -25.67 15.99 22.44
CA HIS A 374 -26.49 17.18 22.22
C HIS A 374 -27.48 16.97 21.07
N ASP A 375 -28.43 17.88 20.97
CA ASP A 375 -29.39 17.99 19.86
C ASP A 375 -29.18 19.33 19.11
N GLU A 376 -29.92 19.53 18.02
CA GLU A 376 -29.91 20.77 17.23
C GLU A 376 -30.09 22.04 18.09
N SER A 377 -30.90 21.96 19.16
CA SER A 377 -31.20 23.11 20.01
C SER A 377 -30.06 23.51 20.96
N THR A 378 -29.19 22.55 21.30
CA THR A 378 -28.14 22.72 22.33
C THR A 378 -26.71 22.60 21.78
N PHE A 379 -26.50 21.91 20.66
CA PHE A 379 -25.18 21.63 20.09
C PHE A 379 -24.43 22.91 19.70
N HIS A 380 -25.05 23.71 18.82
CA HIS A 380 -24.39 24.81 18.12
C HIS A 380 -23.94 25.94 19.07
N THR A 381 -22.64 26.24 19.04
CA THR A 381 -22.05 27.31 19.85
C THR A 381 -22.18 28.68 19.16
N PRO A 382 -22.14 29.81 19.90
CA PRO A 382 -22.18 31.15 19.29
C PRO A 382 -21.05 31.42 18.29
N GLU A 383 -19.84 30.91 18.56
CA GLU A 383 -18.71 31.05 17.64
C GLU A 383 -18.85 30.12 16.43
N GLY A 384 -19.32 28.88 16.63
CA GLY A 384 -19.62 27.94 15.54
C GLY A 384 -20.62 28.52 14.54
N LYS A 385 -21.80 28.95 15.01
CA LYS A 385 -22.82 29.59 14.15
C LYS A 385 -22.28 30.81 13.40
N LYS A 386 -21.38 31.56 14.03
CA LYS A 386 -20.74 32.71 13.38
C LYS A 386 -19.79 32.28 12.27
N VAL A 387 -19.01 31.21 12.47
CA VAL A 387 -18.12 30.68 11.42
C VAL A 387 -18.93 30.08 10.26
N THR A 388 -19.99 29.34 10.52
CA THR A 388 -20.98 28.89 9.50
C THR A 388 -21.52 30.07 8.68
N GLU A 389 -21.89 31.16 9.34
CA GLU A 389 -22.34 32.39 8.69
C GLU A 389 -21.23 33.07 7.85
N ASP A 390 -20.01 33.15 8.37
CA ASP A 390 -18.89 33.79 7.69
C ASP A 390 -18.37 32.94 6.49
N ILE A 391 -18.47 31.61 6.57
CA ILE A 391 -18.30 30.68 5.44
C ILE A 391 -19.30 30.98 4.34
N ARG A 392 -20.59 31.07 4.67
CA ARG A 392 -21.67 31.34 3.70
C ARG A 392 -21.46 32.66 2.95
N LYS A 393 -21.04 33.70 3.67
CA LYS A 393 -20.65 34.99 3.06
C LYS A 393 -19.46 34.85 2.14
N ALA A 394 -18.41 34.10 2.54
CA ALA A 394 -17.25 33.87 1.69
C ALA A 394 -17.62 33.12 0.39
N ARG A 395 -18.44 32.06 0.46
CA ARG A 395 -18.99 31.35 -0.71
C ARG A 395 -19.67 32.32 -1.67
N SER A 396 -20.54 33.19 -1.14
CA SER A 396 -21.30 34.18 -1.91
C SER A 396 -20.40 35.24 -2.57
N VAL A 397 -19.43 35.81 -1.82
CA VAL A 397 -18.47 36.80 -2.35
C VAL A 397 -17.60 36.21 -3.45
N LEU A 398 -17.14 34.96 -3.26
CA LEU A 398 -16.32 34.22 -4.22
C LEU A 398 -17.14 33.62 -5.38
N LYS A 399 -18.47 33.70 -5.35
CA LYS A 399 -19.43 33.13 -6.33
C LYS A 399 -19.27 31.62 -6.53
N LEU A 400 -18.93 30.89 -5.46
CA LEU A 400 -18.68 29.43 -5.53
C LEU A 400 -19.90 28.64 -6.02
N ASP A 401 -21.10 29.16 -5.78
CA ASP A 401 -22.38 28.54 -6.15
C ASP A 401 -22.82 28.86 -7.59
N HIS A 402 -22.00 29.57 -8.38
CA HIS A 402 -22.29 29.81 -9.80
C HIS A 402 -22.26 28.49 -10.57
N VAL A 403 -23.41 28.08 -11.11
CA VAL A 403 -23.54 26.91 -12.00
C VAL A 403 -23.01 27.27 -13.39
N TYR A 404 -22.22 26.37 -13.98
CA TYR A 404 -21.76 26.46 -15.38
C TYR A 404 -22.56 25.59 -16.35
N GLY A 405 -23.25 24.58 -15.84
CA GLY A 405 -24.18 23.69 -16.54
C GLY A 405 -24.35 22.39 -15.75
N CYS A 406 -24.98 21.37 -16.33
CA CYS A 406 -25.24 20.10 -15.65
C CYS A 406 -24.32 18.95 -16.10
N ALA A 407 -23.85 18.15 -15.14
CA ALA A 407 -23.23 16.85 -15.43
C ALA A 407 -24.34 15.79 -15.61
N PRO A 408 -24.45 15.11 -16.78
CA PRO A 408 -25.59 14.23 -17.08
C PRO A 408 -25.59 12.93 -16.26
N LYS A 409 -24.43 12.53 -15.72
CA LYS A 409 -24.22 11.36 -14.85
C LYS A 409 -23.10 11.62 -13.84
N THR A 410 -23.03 10.77 -12.82
CA THR A 410 -21.91 10.77 -11.88
C THR A 410 -20.69 10.09 -12.51
N LEU A 411 -19.54 10.74 -12.44
CA LEU A 411 -18.25 10.27 -12.95
C LEU A 411 -17.29 10.05 -11.78
N TRP A 412 -16.86 8.81 -11.61
CA TRP A 412 -16.07 8.37 -10.47
C TRP A 412 -14.56 8.34 -10.78
N MET A 413 -13.73 8.79 -9.84
CA MET A 413 -12.29 8.59 -9.84
C MET A 413 -11.94 7.13 -9.57
N SER A 414 -12.45 6.59 -8.45
CA SER A 414 -12.06 5.28 -7.92
C SER A 414 -13.24 4.33 -7.67
N ARG A 415 -14.49 4.80 -7.68
CA ARG A 415 -15.68 3.92 -7.49
C ARG A 415 -16.11 3.18 -8.77
N ALA A 416 -15.59 3.60 -9.94
CA ALA A 416 -15.74 2.92 -11.23
C ALA A 416 -14.36 2.54 -11.81
N LYS A 417 -14.31 1.45 -12.59
CA LYS A 417 -13.07 0.94 -13.16
C LYS A 417 -12.60 1.80 -14.33
N TYR A 418 -11.31 2.09 -14.43
CA TYR A 418 -10.72 2.64 -15.65
C TYR A 418 -10.20 1.51 -16.58
N PRO A 419 -10.49 1.54 -17.91
CA PRO A 419 -11.47 2.41 -18.57
C PRO A 419 -12.90 1.88 -18.42
N SER A 420 -13.86 2.80 -18.24
CA SER A 420 -15.31 2.54 -18.29
C SER A 420 -16.05 3.87 -18.46
N ASP A 421 -17.31 3.84 -18.90
CA ASP A 421 -18.03 5.09 -19.19
C ASP A 421 -18.42 5.86 -17.92
N ASP A 422 -18.39 5.24 -16.73
CA ASP A 422 -18.62 5.90 -15.45
C ASP A 422 -17.32 6.39 -14.79
N SER A 423 -16.16 6.23 -15.45
CA SER A 423 -14.87 6.70 -14.96
C SER A 423 -14.57 8.10 -15.45
N ILE A 424 -14.33 9.04 -14.52
CA ILE A 424 -13.92 10.42 -14.84
C ILE A 424 -12.68 10.45 -15.73
N TYR A 425 -11.75 9.50 -15.56
CA TYR A 425 -10.55 9.41 -16.39
C TYR A 425 -10.85 8.99 -17.84
N SER A 426 -11.86 8.14 -18.07
CA SER A 426 -12.28 7.78 -19.44
C SER A 426 -13.02 8.93 -20.12
N TRP A 427 -13.82 9.67 -19.35
CA TRP A 427 -14.49 10.89 -19.82
C TRP A 427 -13.50 12.00 -20.20
N LEU A 428 -12.48 12.26 -19.35
CA LEU A 428 -11.41 13.20 -19.69
C LEU A 428 -10.64 12.79 -20.96
N GLU A 429 -10.37 11.49 -21.12
CA GLU A 429 -9.66 10.93 -22.27
C GLU A 429 -10.44 11.04 -23.58
N LYS A 430 -11.76 10.82 -23.55
CA LYS A 430 -12.63 10.71 -24.73
C LYS A 430 -13.31 12.02 -25.12
N GLU A 431 -13.64 12.88 -24.16
CA GLU A 431 -14.51 14.04 -24.36
C GLU A 431 -13.76 15.35 -24.08
N VAL A 432 -13.38 15.63 -22.83
CA VAL A 432 -12.88 16.96 -22.41
C VAL A 432 -11.54 17.32 -23.05
N LEU A 433 -10.56 16.43 -23.02
CA LEU A 433 -9.25 16.72 -23.61
C LEU A 433 -9.34 16.83 -25.14
N PRO A 434 -10.01 15.91 -25.88
CA PRO A 434 -10.27 16.08 -27.31
C PRO A 434 -10.99 17.37 -27.68
N SER A 435 -12.11 17.73 -27.01
CA SER A 435 -12.86 18.94 -27.34
C SER A 435 -12.10 20.22 -27.06
N SER A 436 -11.38 20.28 -25.93
CA SER A 436 -10.66 21.49 -25.49
C SER A 436 -9.36 21.74 -26.23
N LEU A 437 -8.63 20.68 -26.62
CA LEU A 437 -7.28 20.81 -27.20
C LEU A 437 -7.31 20.81 -28.73
N ARG A 438 -8.28 20.15 -29.39
CA ARG A 438 -8.38 20.05 -30.86
C ARG A 438 -8.37 21.43 -31.56
N PRO A 439 -9.12 22.47 -31.12
CA PRO A 439 -9.13 23.77 -31.79
C PRO A 439 -7.78 24.51 -31.80
N HIS A 440 -6.81 24.04 -31.02
CA HIS A 440 -5.50 24.67 -30.84
C HIS A 440 -4.34 23.80 -31.39
N LEU A 441 -4.63 22.65 -31.99
CA LEU A 441 -3.62 21.84 -32.69
C LEU A 441 -3.12 22.52 -33.97
N ARG A 442 -1.92 22.14 -34.41
CA ARG A 442 -1.40 22.51 -35.73
C ARG A 442 -2.22 21.81 -36.82
N GLU A 443 -2.46 22.49 -37.94
CA GLU A 443 -3.15 21.90 -39.10
C GLU A 443 -2.51 20.58 -39.53
N ASN A 444 -3.34 19.57 -39.84
CA ASN A 444 -2.91 18.23 -40.27
C ASN A 444 -1.95 17.50 -39.28
N THR A 445 -2.08 17.75 -37.97
CA THR A 445 -1.35 17.02 -36.92
C THR A 445 -2.27 16.26 -35.98
N THR A 446 -1.73 15.22 -35.36
CA THR A 446 -2.37 14.49 -34.25
C THR A 446 -1.65 14.85 -32.95
N GLY A 447 -2.40 15.19 -31.90
CA GLY A 447 -1.87 15.37 -30.55
C GLY A 447 -2.07 14.11 -29.69
N LEU A 448 -1.12 13.83 -28.80
CA LEU A 448 -1.27 12.88 -27.69
C LEU A 448 -1.09 13.64 -26.38
N ALA A 449 -2.17 13.80 -25.61
CA ALA A 449 -2.18 14.61 -24.39
C ALA A 449 -2.13 13.73 -23.13
N ILE A 450 -1.05 13.84 -22.35
CA ILE A 450 -0.84 13.11 -21.10
C ILE A 450 -1.21 13.98 -19.89
N ILE A 451 -2.09 13.46 -19.03
CA ILE A 451 -2.34 14.02 -17.69
C ILE A 451 -2.13 12.94 -16.62
N ASN A 452 -1.78 13.36 -15.41
CA ASN A 452 -1.64 12.46 -14.26
C ASN A 452 -2.95 12.35 -13.49
N THR A 453 -3.29 11.15 -13.01
CA THR A 453 -4.62 10.89 -12.42
C THR A 453 -4.80 11.54 -11.06
N GLY A 454 -3.71 11.78 -10.32
CA GLY A 454 -3.69 12.56 -9.07
C GLY A 454 -3.84 14.07 -9.25
N GLY A 455 -3.84 14.57 -10.49
CA GLY A 455 -4.22 15.94 -10.84
C GLY A 455 -5.73 16.17 -10.73
N ILE A 456 -6.51 15.09 -10.72
CA ILE A 456 -7.94 15.09 -10.39
C ILE A 456 -8.09 14.71 -8.92
N ARG A 457 -8.94 15.44 -8.19
CA ARG A 457 -9.02 15.39 -6.71
C ARG A 457 -10.37 14.98 -6.16
N PHE A 458 -11.43 15.03 -6.97
CA PHE A 458 -12.75 14.58 -6.56
C PHE A 458 -13.60 14.02 -7.71
N ASP A 459 -14.65 13.29 -7.34
CA ASP A 459 -15.69 12.80 -8.24
C ASP A 459 -16.54 13.97 -8.80
N ILE A 460 -17.18 13.79 -9.96
CA ILE A 460 -18.22 14.71 -10.46
C ILE A 460 -19.57 14.03 -10.24
N PHE A 461 -20.46 14.61 -9.44
CA PHE A 461 -21.81 14.09 -9.24
C PHE A 461 -22.77 14.56 -10.34
N LYS A 462 -23.77 13.72 -10.67
CA LYS A 462 -24.87 14.11 -11.57
C LYS A 462 -25.57 15.37 -11.05
N GLY A 463 -25.87 16.30 -11.96
CA GLY A 463 -26.56 17.57 -11.66
C GLY A 463 -25.63 18.78 -11.76
N PRO A 464 -25.94 19.89 -11.08
CA PRO A 464 -25.25 21.17 -11.32
C PRO A 464 -23.74 21.12 -11.06
N PHE A 465 -22.95 21.47 -12.08
CA PHE A 465 -21.50 21.65 -11.98
C PHE A 465 -21.19 23.12 -11.71
N THR A 466 -20.71 23.41 -10.50
CA THR A 466 -20.49 24.78 -10.01
C THR A 466 -19.05 25.24 -10.15
N GLN A 467 -18.83 26.54 -9.95
CA GLN A 467 -17.48 27.12 -9.80
C GLN A 467 -16.70 26.42 -8.68
N ASP A 468 -17.32 26.11 -7.54
CA ASP A 468 -16.70 25.31 -6.49
C ASP A 468 -16.34 23.90 -6.97
N GLY A 469 -17.26 23.22 -7.67
CA GLY A 469 -17.04 21.91 -8.28
C GLY A 469 -15.80 21.87 -9.18
N ALA A 470 -15.56 22.93 -9.95
CA ALA A 470 -14.36 23.03 -10.78
C ALA A 470 -13.05 23.17 -9.97
N TYR A 471 -13.07 23.84 -8.81
CA TYR A 471 -11.94 23.88 -7.88
C TYR A 471 -11.75 22.56 -7.13
N ILE A 472 -12.84 21.92 -6.73
CA ILE A 472 -12.88 20.63 -6.04
C ILE A 472 -12.29 19.51 -6.92
N VAL A 473 -12.70 19.42 -8.18
CA VAL A 473 -12.24 18.38 -9.11
C VAL A 473 -10.80 18.59 -9.56
N SER A 474 -10.39 19.84 -9.82
CA SER A 474 -9.06 20.18 -10.35
C SER A 474 -8.54 21.50 -9.77
N PRO A 475 -8.07 21.55 -8.51
CA PRO A 475 -7.65 22.79 -7.85
C PRO A 475 -6.42 23.42 -8.51
N PHE A 476 -5.55 22.60 -9.10
CA PHE A 476 -4.22 23.00 -9.54
C PHE A 476 -4.23 24.06 -10.65
N THR A 477 -3.10 24.76 -10.76
CA THR A 477 -2.86 25.86 -11.70
C THR A 477 -1.91 25.44 -12.83
N ASN A 478 -1.88 24.15 -13.16
CA ASN A 478 -1.00 23.58 -14.17
C ASN A 478 -1.50 23.92 -15.58
N GLU A 479 -0.54 24.18 -16.47
CA GLU A 479 -0.77 24.49 -17.88
C GLU A 479 -0.19 23.37 -18.76
N PHE A 480 -0.71 23.22 -19.98
CA PHE A 480 -0.13 22.28 -20.94
C PHE A 480 1.16 22.83 -21.54
N ARG A 481 2.14 21.94 -21.71
CA ARG A 481 3.34 22.14 -22.50
C ARG A 481 3.39 21.05 -23.57
N TYR A 482 4.11 21.27 -24.66
CA TYR A 482 4.15 20.31 -25.75
C TYR A 482 5.49 20.26 -26.49
N MET A 483 5.81 19.07 -26.98
CA MET A 483 6.89 18.79 -27.92
C MET A 483 6.29 18.47 -29.29
N LYS A 484 6.85 19.04 -30.36
CA LYS A 484 6.38 18.83 -31.74
C LYS A 484 7.02 17.61 -32.38
N ASP A 485 6.31 17.03 -33.35
CA ASP A 485 6.86 16.10 -34.36
C ASP A 485 7.52 14.83 -33.76
N VAL A 486 6.97 14.33 -32.65
CA VAL A 486 7.44 13.15 -31.90
C VAL A 486 7.02 11.86 -32.61
N PRO A 487 7.90 10.86 -32.79
CA PRO A 487 7.49 9.56 -33.34
C PRO A 487 6.37 8.92 -32.50
N TYR A 488 5.26 8.53 -33.15
CA TYR A 488 4.06 8.02 -32.48
C TYR A 488 4.34 6.82 -31.57
N ASP A 489 5.15 5.87 -32.04
CA ASP A 489 5.55 4.69 -31.28
C ASP A 489 6.28 5.04 -29.99
N LYS A 490 7.18 6.03 -30.03
CA LYS A 490 7.90 6.54 -28.85
C LYS A 490 6.97 7.32 -27.92
N ALA A 491 6.09 8.17 -28.44
CA ALA A 491 5.13 8.92 -27.63
C ALA A 491 4.21 7.98 -26.82
N VAL A 492 3.68 6.92 -27.44
CA VAL A 492 2.91 5.87 -26.74
C VAL A 492 3.77 5.11 -25.71
N MET A 493 5.07 4.95 -25.95
CA MET A 493 5.98 4.32 -25.00
C MET A 493 6.31 5.22 -23.79
N VAL A 494 6.27 6.55 -23.92
CA VAL A 494 6.38 7.49 -22.77
C VAL A 494 5.30 7.17 -21.72
N LEU A 495 4.03 7.05 -22.13
CA LEU A 495 2.94 6.66 -21.22
C LEU A 495 3.20 5.31 -20.54
N LYS A 496 3.69 4.32 -21.28
CA LYS A 496 4.01 2.99 -20.72
C LYS A 496 5.14 3.07 -19.68
N VAL A 497 6.14 3.93 -19.88
CA VAL A 497 7.19 4.19 -18.88
C VAL A 497 6.56 4.81 -17.62
N LEU A 498 5.75 5.86 -17.77
CA LEU A 498 5.05 6.55 -16.67
C LEU A 498 4.09 5.65 -15.87
N ASN A 499 3.50 4.63 -16.51
CA ASN A 499 2.54 3.73 -15.87
C ASN A 499 3.11 2.38 -15.38
N LYS A 500 4.28 1.93 -15.86
CA LYS A 500 4.79 0.57 -15.56
C LYS A 500 6.23 0.50 -15.09
N ALA A 501 7.09 1.45 -15.44
CA ALA A 501 8.52 1.39 -15.14
C ALA A 501 8.91 2.25 -13.92
N THR A 502 8.03 3.15 -13.47
CA THR A 502 8.41 4.23 -12.57
C THR A 502 8.94 3.76 -11.22
N ASN A 503 8.31 2.79 -10.54
CA ASN A 503 8.82 2.30 -9.24
C ASN A 503 10.24 1.71 -9.36
N ILE A 504 10.55 1.01 -10.46
CA ILE A 504 11.88 0.46 -10.74
C ILE A 504 12.87 1.60 -11.00
N LEU A 505 12.46 2.63 -11.76
CA LEU A 505 13.30 3.77 -12.12
C LEU A 505 13.54 4.74 -10.94
N THR A 506 12.58 4.90 -10.03
CA THR A 506 12.72 5.61 -8.76
C THR A 506 13.67 4.86 -7.83
N GLN A 507 13.51 3.54 -7.67
CA GLN A 507 14.43 2.72 -6.85
C GLN A 507 15.86 2.69 -7.41
N ALA A 508 16.02 2.76 -8.74
CA ALA A 508 17.31 2.86 -9.40
C ALA A 508 17.87 4.30 -9.48
N GLY A 509 17.20 5.30 -8.90
CA GLY A 509 17.67 6.69 -8.85
C GLY A 509 17.62 7.46 -10.19
N PHE A 510 16.92 6.94 -11.19
CA PHE A 510 16.76 7.59 -12.50
C PHE A 510 15.57 8.56 -12.58
N MET A 511 14.55 8.38 -11.73
CA MET A 511 13.42 9.32 -11.61
C MET A 511 13.68 10.34 -10.48
N PRO A 512 13.35 11.63 -10.67
CA PRO A 512 13.68 12.70 -9.71
C PRO A 512 12.80 12.75 -8.46
N ARG A 513 11.71 11.97 -8.42
CA ARG A 513 10.76 11.86 -7.28
C ARG A 513 10.19 10.44 -7.20
N ASP A 514 9.49 10.15 -6.10
CA ASP A 514 8.55 9.04 -6.10
C ASP A 514 7.47 9.25 -7.17
N SER A 515 7.01 8.17 -7.77
CA SER A 515 6.02 8.15 -8.84
C SER A 515 4.61 7.84 -8.37
N SER A 516 4.46 7.39 -7.11
CA SER A 516 3.17 7.34 -6.42
C SER A 516 2.39 8.65 -6.62
N SER A 517 3.08 9.79 -6.43
CA SER A 517 2.56 11.17 -6.55
C SER A 517 1.96 11.55 -7.90
N LEU A 518 2.03 10.69 -8.92
CA LEU A 518 1.31 10.89 -10.18
C LEU A 518 -0.18 10.49 -10.05
N SER A 519 -0.50 9.60 -9.12
CA SER A 519 -1.85 9.07 -8.87
C SER A 519 -2.48 9.62 -7.58
N PRO A 520 -3.81 9.51 -7.36
CA PRO A 520 -4.45 10.01 -6.13
C PRO A 520 -3.89 9.35 -4.85
N PRO A 521 -3.72 10.07 -3.73
CA PRO A 521 -3.01 9.56 -2.55
C PRO A 521 -3.63 8.32 -1.89
N GLU A 522 -4.96 8.19 -1.94
CA GLU A 522 -5.68 7.02 -1.45
C GLU A 522 -5.25 5.72 -2.15
N GLN A 523 -4.71 5.81 -3.37
CA GLN A 523 -4.22 4.64 -4.10
C GLN A 523 -2.87 4.13 -3.60
N TRP A 524 -2.08 4.94 -2.91
CA TRP A 524 -0.69 4.57 -2.54
C TRP A 524 -0.65 3.55 -1.39
N SER A 525 -1.73 3.51 -0.61
CA SER A 525 -1.98 2.51 0.43
C SER A 525 -2.52 1.17 -0.10
N ARG A 526 -3.00 1.11 -1.36
CA ARG A 526 -3.75 -0.01 -1.92
C ARG A 526 -3.03 -0.65 -3.11
N THR A 527 -2.66 -1.92 -2.98
CA THR A 527 -2.00 -2.68 -4.05
C THR A 527 -2.96 -3.24 -5.09
N GLU A 528 -4.23 -3.44 -4.75
CA GLU A 528 -5.23 -4.17 -5.55
C GLU A 528 -6.59 -3.46 -5.56
N ASP A 529 -7.45 -3.83 -6.51
CA ASP A 529 -8.86 -3.42 -6.54
C ASP A 529 -9.63 -4.08 -5.39
N PHE A 530 -10.63 -3.38 -4.85
CA PHE A 530 -11.59 -3.91 -3.88
C PHE A 530 -13.01 -3.79 -4.46
N ILE A 531 -13.64 -4.91 -4.78
CA ILE A 531 -14.99 -4.93 -5.34
C ILE A 531 -15.98 -5.25 -4.22
N ALA A 532 -16.80 -4.27 -3.83
CA ALA A 532 -17.89 -4.49 -2.92
C ALA A 532 -18.95 -5.40 -3.57
N LYS A 533 -19.54 -6.32 -2.79
CA LYS A 533 -20.68 -7.10 -3.26
C LYS A 533 -21.85 -6.15 -3.47
N ALA A 534 -22.45 -6.17 -4.66
CA ALA A 534 -23.56 -5.28 -5.00
C ALA A 534 -24.74 -5.48 -4.04
N VAL A 535 -24.98 -4.49 -3.19
CA VAL A 535 -26.24 -4.29 -2.48
C VAL A 535 -26.97 -3.19 -3.24
N HIS A 536 -28.09 -3.51 -3.88
CA HIS A 536 -28.92 -2.47 -4.51
C HIS A 536 -29.61 -1.66 -3.41
N ILE A 537 -29.15 -0.43 -3.22
CA ILE A 537 -29.84 0.61 -2.46
C ILE A 537 -30.18 1.73 -3.46
N PRO A 538 -31.46 2.06 -3.69
CA PRO A 538 -31.82 3.12 -4.63
C PRO A 538 -31.33 4.49 -4.16
N LEU A 539 -30.43 5.11 -4.91
CA LEU A 539 -30.00 6.50 -4.75
C LEU A 539 -31.05 7.46 -5.34
N SER A 540 -32.28 7.43 -4.80
CA SER A 540 -33.35 8.34 -5.19
C SER A 540 -34.53 8.35 -4.19
N GLN A 541 -34.46 9.16 -3.12
CA GLN A 541 -35.65 9.69 -2.43
C GLN A 541 -35.38 11.10 -1.88
N GLY A 542 -35.35 12.07 -2.79
CA GLY A 542 -35.77 13.44 -2.53
C GLY A 542 -36.92 13.74 -3.48
N ALA A 543 -38.08 14.15 -2.94
CA ALA A 543 -39.35 14.31 -3.66
C ALA A 543 -39.93 13.03 -4.32
N ASP A 544 -40.69 12.24 -3.56
CA ASP A 544 -42.15 12.17 -3.78
C ASP A 544 -42.88 11.39 -2.67
N ASN A 545 -44.17 11.71 -2.49
CA ASN A 545 -44.91 11.44 -1.26
C ASN A 545 -45.95 10.30 -1.44
N GLU A 546 -45.49 9.05 -1.60
CA GLU A 546 -46.38 7.88 -1.73
C GLU A 546 -46.07 6.74 -0.74
N GLN A 547 -47.15 6.15 -0.19
CA GLN A 547 -47.11 5.04 0.76
C GLN A 547 -46.67 3.73 0.09
N ASN A 548 -45.66 3.07 0.66
CA ASN A 548 -45.32 1.67 0.35
C ASN A 548 -45.61 0.72 1.54
N PRO A 549 -45.87 -0.58 1.30
CA PRO A 549 -46.47 -1.46 2.30
C PRO A 549 -45.45 -2.05 3.30
N LEU A 550 -45.94 -2.37 4.49
CA LEU A 550 -45.19 -3.04 5.56
C LEU A 550 -44.61 -4.39 5.08
N GLN A 551 -43.28 -4.52 5.13
CA GLN A 551 -42.57 -5.81 5.16
C GLN A 551 -41.94 -6.00 6.53
N ASP A 552 -42.22 -7.15 7.17
CA ASP A 552 -41.58 -7.56 8.41
C ASP A 552 -40.08 -7.86 8.17
N GLY A 553 -39.20 -7.04 8.73
CA GLY A 553 -37.75 -7.20 8.61
C GLY A 553 -36.95 -5.95 9.01
N ASP A 554 -36.92 -5.63 10.31
CA ASP A 554 -36.20 -4.47 10.87
C ASP A 554 -34.66 -4.61 10.80
N GLU A 555 -34.06 -4.63 9.61
CA GLU A 555 -32.66 -4.24 9.41
C GLU A 555 -32.60 -2.84 8.77
N PRO A 556 -31.90 -1.86 9.40
CA PRO A 556 -31.86 -0.50 8.90
C PRO A 556 -31.07 -0.40 7.59
N THR A 557 -31.61 0.34 6.61
CA THR A 557 -30.94 0.61 5.32
C THR A 557 -29.63 1.37 5.54
N LEU A 558 -28.49 0.68 5.39
CA LEU A 558 -27.16 1.25 5.65
C LEU A 558 -26.63 2.04 4.44
N THR A 559 -26.19 3.28 4.66
CA THR A 559 -25.59 4.12 3.60
C THR A 559 -24.24 3.57 3.12
N PRO A 560 -23.90 3.71 1.83
CA PRO A 560 -22.55 3.44 1.34
C PRO A 560 -21.53 4.41 1.96
N GLY A 561 -20.40 3.89 2.40
CA GLY A 561 -19.35 4.69 3.01
C GLY A 561 -18.09 3.89 3.35
N TYR A 562 -17.30 4.40 4.30
CA TYR A 562 -16.07 3.76 4.72
C TYR A 562 -16.33 2.50 5.56
N THR A 563 -15.61 1.43 5.23
CA THR A 563 -15.60 0.19 6.02
C THR A 563 -14.14 -0.16 6.31
N THR A 564 -13.56 0.60 7.23
CA THR A 564 -12.12 0.65 7.51
C THR A 564 -11.64 -0.66 8.14
N LYS A 565 -10.52 -1.17 7.65
CA LYS A 565 -9.82 -2.32 8.22
C LYS A 565 -8.37 -1.93 8.50
N ASP A 566 -8.00 -1.98 9.77
CA ASP A 566 -6.73 -1.49 10.32
C ASP A 566 -6.15 -2.48 11.36
N ASP A 567 -5.02 -2.16 12.00
CA ASP A 567 -4.40 -3.03 13.03
C ASP A 567 -5.25 -3.18 14.31
N GLY A 568 -6.28 -2.33 14.48
CA GLY A 568 -7.29 -2.40 15.55
C GLY A 568 -8.49 -3.28 15.19
N GLY A 569 -8.65 -3.68 13.93
CA GLY A 569 -9.77 -4.52 13.45
C GLY A 569 -10.61 -3.87 12.36
N THR A 570 -11.92 -4.15 12.36
CA THR A 570 -12.90 -3.64 11.37
C THR A 570 -14.02 -2.82 12.00
N ASP A 571 -13.86 -2.45 13.27
CA ASP A 571 -14.76 -1.57 14.01
C ASP A 571 -14.18 -0.15 14.09
N GLY A 572 -13.48 0.30 13.04
CA GLY A 572 -12.84 1.61 13.02
C GLY A 572 -13.85 2.75 12.94
N ASP A 573 -14.82 2.63 12.05
CA ASP A 573 -15.79 3.70 11.79
C ASP A 573 -16.84 3.80 12.92
N ASP A 574 -17.43 4.97 13.13
CA ASP A 574 -18.59 5.15 14.00
C ASP A 574 -19.87 4.71 13.30
N THR A 575 -20.12 5.20 12.10
CA THR A 575 -21.23 4.75 11.27
C THR A 575 -21.04 3.31 10.80
N VAL A 576 -22.13 2.55 10.79
CA VAL A 576 -22.21 1.26 10.12
C VAL A 576 -22.62 1.48 8.67
N HIS A 577 -21.68 1.35 7.73
CA HIS A 577 -21.90 1.53 6.30
C HIS A 577 -22.01 0.21 5.52
N THR A 578 -22.58 0.29 4.31
CA THR A 578 -22.25 -0.68 3.25
C THR A 578 -20.89 -0.34 2.62
N PRO A 579 -20.06 -1.35 2.26
CA PRO A 579 -18.76 -1.12 1.65
C PRO A 579 -18.88 -0.55 0.24
N VAL A 580 -18.02 0.41 -0.09
CA VAL A 580 -17.91 1.02 -1.42
C VAL A 580 -16.79 0.34 -2.23
N SER A 581 -17.03 0.08 -3.52
CA SER A 581 -16.00 -0.45 -4.43
C SER A 581 -14.88 0.58 -4.68
N PHE A 582 -13.66 0.08 -4.83
CA PHE A 582 -12.47 0.86 -5.13
C PHE A 582 -11.67 0.18 -6.24
N TYR A 583 -11.38 0.92 -7.31
CA TYR A 583 -10.60 0.49 -8.47
C TYR A 583 -9.35 1.36 -8.61
N ARG A 584 -8.24 0.74 -8.98
CA ARG A 584 -6.97 1.44 -9.21
C ARG A 584 -6.93 2.08 -10.59
N ALA A 585 -6.75 3.39 -10.63
CA ALA A 585 -6.40 4.15 -11.82
C ALA A 585 -4.87 4.09 -12.10
N PRO A 586 -4.44 4.18 -13.36
CA PRO A 586 -3.02 4.29 -13.72
C PRO A 586 -2.40 5.61 -13.20
N ASN A 587 -1.07 5.76 -13.23
CA ASN A 587 -0.40 7.02 -12.87
C ASN A 587 -0.79 8.17 -13.81
N CYS A 588 -0.91 7.86 -15.11
CA CYS A 588 -1.27 8.81 -16.16
C CYS A 588 -2.22 8.17 -17.17
N ILE A 589 -3.04 9.00 -17.81
CA ILE A 589 -3.86 8.66 -18.98
C ILE A 589 -3.37 9.44 -20.21
N MET A 590 -3.84 9.06 -21.40
CA MET A 590 -3.46 9.71 -22.66
C MET A 590 -4.66 9.85 -23.59
N ALA A 591 -5.07 11.09 -23.86
CA ALA A 591 -6.07 11.39 -24.87
C ALA A 591 -5.43 11.49 -26.27
N THR A 592 -6.09 10.96 -27.29
CA THR A 592 -5.71 11.15 -28.70
C THR A 592 -6.55 12.27 -29.28
N ILE A 593 -5.89 13.30 -29.82
CA ILE A 593 -6.49 14.53 -30.33
C ILE A 593 -6.28 14.55 -31.84
N THR A 594 -7.34 14.43 -32.64
CA THR A 594 -7.29 14.37 -34.11
C THR A 594 -8.31 15.34 -34.73
N ASN A 595 -7.97 15.87 -35.91
CA ASN A 595 -8.86 16.69 -36.74
C ASN A 595 -9.65 15.86 -37.76
N ASP A 596 -9.23 14.63 -38.03
CA ASP A 596 -9.91 13.69 -38.94
C ASP A 596 -10.79 12.70 -38.14
N ASP A 597 -12.05 12.55 -38.54
CA ASP A 597 -12.98 11.54 -38.01
C ASP A 597 -12.63 10.10 -38.47
N ASP A 598 -11.79 9.96 -39.50
CA ASP A 598 -11.38 8.68 -40.07
C ASP A 598 -10.11 8.15 -39.39
N SER A 599 -10.30 7.32 -38.35
CA SER A 599 -9.26 6.74 -37.49
C SER A 599 -8.19 5.85 -38.17
N SER A 600 -8.11 5.84 -39.51
CA SER A 600 -7.32 4.88 -40.30
C SER A 600 -5.93 5.36 -40.75
N SER A 601 -5.59 6.66 -40.59
CA SER A 601 -4.26 7.20 -40.94
C SER A 601 -3.57 7.94 -39.79
N THR A 602 -3.04 7.19 -38.81
CA THR A 602 -2.11 7.77 -37.82
C THR A 602 -0.86 8.28 -38.51
N SER A 603 -0.60 9.59 -38.42
CA SER A 603 0.69 10.17 -38.81
C SER A 603 1.85 9.46 -38.09
N ASN A 604 2.98 9.28 -38.78
CA ASN A 604 4.19 8.72 -38.17
C ASN A 604 4.76 9.61 -37.04
N VAL A 605 4.36 10.89 -37.00
CA VAL A 605 4.75 11.88 -35.99
C VAL A 605 3.53 12.59 -35.40
N VAL A 606 3.60 12.92 -34.11
CA VAL A 606 2.53 13.52 -33.30
C VAL A 606 3.08 14.62 -32.39
N ASP A 607 2.20 15.51 -31.94
CA ASP A 607 2.54 16.46 -30.88
C ASP A 607 2.30 15.79 -29.52
N LEU A 608 3.32 15.75 -28.66
CA LEU A 608 3.22 15.19 -27.32
C LEU A 608 2.93 16.31 -26.32
N LEU A 609 1.68 16.43 -25.90
CA LEU A 609 1.21 17.40 -24.92
C LEU A 609 1.26 16.78 -23.52
N TYR A 610 1.65 17.55 -22.50
CA TYR A 610 1.69 17.12 -21.10
C TYR A 610 1.51 18.32 -20.16
N LEU A 611 0.95 18.10 -18.96
CA LEU A 611 0.89 19.16 -17.94
C LEU A 611 2.31 19.51 -17.42
N ASP A 612 2.61 20.78 -17.20
CA ASP A 612 3.92 21.24 -16.71
C ASP A 612 4.43 20.53 -15.44
N PHE A 613 3.54 20.13 -14.53
CA PHE A 613 3.85 19.27 -13.37
C PHE A 613 4.56 17.98 -13.76
N LEU A 614 4.16 17.35 -14.88
CA LEU A 614 4.72 16.10 -15.37
C LEU A 614 6.12 16.24 -15.98
N GLU A 615 6.59 17.46 -16.26
CA GLU A 615 7.84 17.71 -16.99
C GLU A 615 9.05 16.91 -16.45
N PRO A 616 9.31 16.79 -15.12
CA PRO A 616 10.44 16.03 -14.62
C PRO A 616 10.36 14.52 -14.92
N TRP A 617 9.16 13.95 -14.95
CA TRP A 617 8.94 12.53 -15.28
C TRP A 617 8.94 12.30 -16.79
N VAL A 618 8.32 13.22 -17.57
CA VAL A 618 8.35 13.18 -19.04
C VAL A 618 9.79 13.28 -19.55
N THR A 619 10.62 14.17 -18.98
CA THR A 619 12.05 14.32 -19.33
C THR A 619 12.84 13.02 -19.20
N VAL A 620 12.57 12.22 -18.16
CA VAL A 620 13.24 10.93 -17.98
C VAL A 620 12.62 9.87 -18.91
N ALA A 621 11.29 9.87 -19.08
CA ALA A 621 10.59 8.91 -19.91
C ALA A 621 10.92 9.04 -21.41
N THR A 622 10.99 10.27 -21.95
CA THR A 622 11.42 10.56 -23.33
C THR A 622 12.85 10.04 -23.56
N LYS A 623 13.76 10.33 -22.64
CA LYS A 623 15.16 9.85 -22.68
C LYS A 623 15.25 8.33 -22.69
N ILE A 624 14.42 7.64 -21.91
CA ILE A 624 14.37 6.16 -21.88
C ILE A 624 13.88 5.58 -23.21
N VAL A 625 12.93 6.21 -23.89
CA VAL A 625 12.44 5.78 -25.22
C VAL A 625 13.32 6.29 -26.39
N GLY A 626 14.47 6.88 -26.08
CA GLY A 626 15.43 7.37 -27.08
C GLY A 626 14.97 8.62 -27.83
N ILE A 627 14.31 9.55 -27.14
CA ILE A 627 14.12 10.94 -27.56
C ILE A 627 15.11 11.78 -26.74
N ASP A 628 15.96 12.56 -27.40
CA ASP A 628 16.76 13.58 -26.71
C ASP A 628 15.84 14.78 -26.45
N PHE A 629 15.66 15.15 -25.19
CA PHE A 629 14.69 16.17 -24.78
C PHE A 629 15.27 17.05 -23.67
N ASP A 630 15.36 18.34 -23.95
CA ASP A 630 15.61 19.40 -22.99
C ASP A 630 14.36 20.32 -22.93
N PRO A 631 13.51 20.21 -21.90
CA PRO A 631 12.28 20.99 -21.81
C PRO A 631 12.48 22.51 -21.83
N LYS A 632 13.70 23.01 -21.57
CA LYS A 632 14.02 24.44 -21.66
C LYS A 632 14.27 24.92 -23.09
N LYS A 633 14.46 24.00 -24.03
CA LYS A 633 14.71 24.28 -25.46
C LYS A 633 13.58 23.80 -26.35
N ASP A 634 13.05 22.61 -26.05
CA ASP A 634 12.24 21.83 -27.00
C ASP A 634 10.75 21.83 -26.64
N ALA A 635 10.36 22.32 -25.45
CA ALA A 635 8.97 22.39 -25.03
C ALA A 635 8.43 23.82 -25.00
N GLU A 636 7.33 24.01 -25.72
CA GLU A 636 6.56 25.25 -25.79
C GLU A 636 5.33 25.17 -24.86
N ALA A 637 4.78 26.32 -24.47
CA ALA A 637 3.48 26.36 -23.78
C ALA A 637 2.34 26.11 -24.80
N PHE A 638 1.39 25.25 -24.44
CA PHE A 638 0.19 24.97 -25.22
C PHE A 638 -1.00 25.63 -24.51
N MET A 639 -1.68 26.55 -25.21
CA MET A 639 -2.76 27.38 -24.63
C MET A 639 -2.35 28.08 -23.31
N PRO A 640 -1.32 28.96 -23.33
CA PRO A 640 -0.79 29.60 -22.13
C PRO A 640 -1.88 30.35 -21.34
N GLY A 641 -1.89 30.16 -20.02
CA GLY A 641 -2.93 30.65 -19.11
C GLY A 641 -4.21 29.81 -19.04
N VAL A 642 -4.39 28.78 -19.89
CA VAL A 642 -5.55 27.88 -19.82
C VAL A 642 -5.24 26.69 -18.93
N GLN A 643 -6.01 26.57 -17.85
CA GLN A 643 -5.88 25.51 -16.86
C GLN A 643 -6.94 24.43 -17.10
N MET A 644 -6.71 23.23 -16.58
CA MET A 644 -7.67 22.11 -16.61
C MET A 644 -9.06 22.53 -16.10
N ARG A 645 -9.12 23.35 -15.04
CA ARG A 645 -10.36 23.96 -14.51
C ARG A 645 -11.18 24.69 -15.58
N THR A 646 -10.52 25.44 -16.47
CA THR A 646 -11.18 26.19 -17.55
C THR A 646 -11.75 25.25 -18.62
N MET A 647 -11.10 24.10 -18.86
CA MET A 647 -11.59 23.06 -19.77
C MET A 647 -12.85 22.39 -19.20
N LEU A 648 -12.84 22.06 -17.90
CA LEU A 648 -14.02 21.50 -17.20
C LEU A 648 -15.23 22.44 -17.24
N THR A 649 -15.04 23.74 -17.02
CA THR A 649 -16.14 24.72 -17.00
C THR A 649 -16.59 25.15 -18.40
N ALA A 650 -15.75 24.99 -19.43
CA ALA A 650 -16.15 25.14 -20.82
C ALA A 650 -17.00 23.95 -21.29
N TRP A 651 -16.59 22.71 -20.96
CA TRP A 651 -17.38 21.51 -21.24
C TRP A 651 -18.77 21.56 -20.58
N ALA A 652 -18.84 21.96 -19.30
CA ALA A 652 -20.12 21.99 -18.58
C ALA A 652 -21.15 22.92 -19.23
N LYS A 653 -20.70 24.02 -19.86
CA LYS A 653 -21.57 24.93 -20.61
C LYS A 653 -22.06 24.33 -21.91
N ALA A 654 -21.17 23.70 -22.67
CA ALA A 654 -21.52 23.08 -23.94
C ALA A 654 -22.55 21.95 -23.75
N ALA A 655 -22.46 21.19 -22.65
CA ALA A 655 -23.43 20.16 -22.32
C ALA A 655 -24.85 20.70 -22.00
N ASP A 656 -24.96 21.91 -21.42
CA ASP A 656 -26.24 22.63 -21.23
C ASP A 656 -26.79 23.11 -22.59
N GLU A 657 -25.93 23.65 -23.47
CA GLU A 657 -26.31 24.16 -24.80
C GLU A 657 -26.78 23.02 -25.74
N ASP A 658 -26.18 21.82 -25.65
CA ASP A 658 -26.59 20.63 -26.42
C ASP A 658 -27.93 20.03 -25.91
N GLU A 659 -28.24 20.10 -24.60
CA GLU A 659 -29.55 19.65 -24.05
C GLU A 659 -30.69 20.62 -24.44
N GLU A 660 -30.45 21.94 -24.49
CA GLU A 660 -31.46 22.91 -24.97
C GLU A 660 -31.78 22.76 -26.48
N GLU A 661 -30.84 22.34 -27.33
CA GLU A 661 -31.12 22.07 -28.75
C GLU A 661 -31.87 20.74 -29.01
N GLU A 662 -31.73 19.70 -28.17
CA GLU A 662 -32.53 18.47 -28.30
C GLU A 662 -33.99 18.64 -27.83
N ASP A 663 -34.25 19.40 -26.77
CA ASP A 663 -35.61 19.62 -26.24
C ASP A 663 -36.48 20.52 -27.17
N ASP A 664 -35.88 21.39 -27.99
CA ASP A 664 -36.59 22.26 -28.94
C ASP A 664 -37.02 21.52 -30.25
N GLU A 665 -36.53 20.30 -30.52
CA GLU A 665 -36.91 19.53 -31.74
C GLU A 665 -38.15 18.60 -31.58
N ASP A 666 -38.57 18.22 -30.37
CA ASP A 666 -39.54 17.11 -30.20
C ASP A 666 -41.04 17.51 -30.18
N ASP A 667 -41.39 18.81 -30.23
CA ASP A 667 -42.80 19.28 -30.18
C ASP A 667 -43.41 19.73 -31.54
N ALA A 668 -43.12 19.00 -32.63
CA ALA A 668 -43.83 19.22 -33.91
C ALA A 668 -43.91 18.01 -34.88
N ARG A 669 -44.96 17.18 -34.76
CA ARG A 669 -45.46 16.30 -35.86
C ARG A 669 -46.99 16.34 -35.89
N PRO A 670 -47.69 16.28 -37.07
CA PRO A 670 -47.31 15.42 -38.21
C PRO A 670 -47.62 15.93 -39.65
N ALA A 671 -47.22 15.08 -40.62
CA ALA A 671 -47.83 14.85 -41.96
C ALA A 671 -47.40 15.67 -43.22
N ALA A 672 -46.45 15.06 -43.95
CA ALA A 672 -46.49 14.79 -45.41
C ALA A 672 -46.73 15.90 -46.47
N ARG A 673 -45.65 16.34 -47.17
CA ARG A 673 -45.50 16.19 -48.65
C ARG A 673 -44.14 16.64 -49.24
N SER A 674 -43.59 15.78 -50.12
CA SER A 674 -42.71 16.00 -51.29
C SER A 674 -42.36 17.45 -51.75
N ILE A 675 -41.15 17.77 -52.27
CA ILE A 675 -40.68 17.46 -53.66
C ILE A 675 -39.16 17.72 -53.85
N ARG A 676 -38.44 16.77 -54.49
CA ARG A 676 -37.28 16.85 -55.45
C ARG A 676 -36.22 17.98 -55.29
N ARG A 677 -34.91 17.69 -55.46
CA ARG A 677 -34.32 17.26 -56.76
C ARG A 677 -32.92 16.57 -56.65
N THR A 678 -32.84 15.39 -57.31
CA THR A 678 -31.78 14.88 -58.24
C THR A 678 -30.32 14.75 -57.77
N SER A 679 -29.56 13.70 -58.14
CA SER A 679 -29.74 12.72 -59.24
C SER A 679 -29.23 11.30 -58.93
N GLU A 680 -29.96 10.30 -59.47
CA GLU A 680 -29.53 9.03 -60.10
C GLU A 680 -28.20 8.39 -59.63
N ALA A 681 -28.11 7.21 -58.99
CA ALA A 681 -28.82 5.92 -59.08
C ALA A 681 -28.35 4.93 -60.19
N ALA A 682 -27.64 3.88 -59.73
CA ALA A 682 -27.67 2.50 -60.25
C ALA A 682 -27.18 1.58 -59.10
N GLN A 683 -28.04 0.90 -58.33
CA GLN A 683 -28.62 -0.43 -58.61
C GLN A 683 -27.55 -1.47 -59.00
N ILE A 684 -27.46 -2.66 -58.38
CA ILE A 684 -28.48 -3.72 -58.48
C ILE A 684 -28.49 -4.69 -57.27
N LEU A 685 -29.69 -4.92 -56.75
CA LEU A 685 -30.32 -6.11 -56.13
C LEU A 685 -29.64 -7.04 -55.08
N ARG A 686 -30.46 -7.23 -54.02
CA ARG A 686 -30.56 -8.25 -52.95
C ARG A 686 -30.55 -9.76 -53.41
N PRO A 687 -30.91 -10.75 -52.55
CA PRO A 687 -30.15 -11.36 -51.44
C PRO A 687 -30.11 -12.91 -51.56
N ALA A 688 -29.50 -13.67 -50.62
CA ALA A 688 -29.96 -15.01 -50.20
C ALA A 688 -29.04 -15.64 -49.13
N SER A 689 -29.52 -16.69 -48.44
CA SER A 689 -28.86 -17.34 -47.32
C SER A 689 -28.44 -18.80 -47.61
N ARG A 690 -27.46 -19.26 -46.81
CA ARG A 690 -27.18 -20.66 -46.39
C ARG A 690 -26.48 -21.66 -47.34
N LEU A 691 -25.49 -22.31 -46.71
CA LEU A 691 -25.16 -23.75 -46.67
C LEU A 691 -23.96 -24.29 -47.48
N LEU A 692 -23.25 -25.19 -46.77
CA LEU A 692 -22.22 -26.17 -47.18
C LEU A 692 -20.74 -25.70 -47.31
N ALA A 693 -19.90 -26.39 -46.54
CA ALA A 693 -18.45 -26.52 -46.71
C ALA A 693 -18.14 -27.95 -47.23
N PRO A 694 -16.87 -28.43 -47.36
CA PRO A 694 -15.58 -27.73 -47.48
C PRO A 694 -14.72 -28.22 -48.69
N ARG A 695 -13.66 -27.47 -49.06
CA ARG A 695 -12.26 -27.96 -49.31
C ARG A 695 -11.41 -27.02 -50.19
N SER A 696 -10.12 -26.88 -49.82
CA SER A 696 -8.92 -26.58 -50.65
C SER A 696 -8.93 -25.31 -51.55
N SER A 697 -7.83 -24.58 -51.76
CA SER A 697 -6.44 -24.64 -51.23
C SER A 697 -5.66 -23.43 -51.75
N LEU A 698 -4.77 -22.83 -50.95
CA LEU A 698 -3.71 -21.94 -51.45
C LEU A 698 -2.36 -22.24 -50.75
N PRO A 699 -1.21 -21.91 -51.38
CA PRO A 699 0.06 -22.60 -51.13
C PRO A 699 0.96 -21.90 -50.11
N ALA A 700 1.87 -22.66 -49.52
CA ALA A 700 2.92 -22.16 -48.62
C ALA A 700 4.33 -22.31 -49.24
N ALA A 701 5.12 -21.24 -49.19
CA ALA A 701 6.58 -21.27 -49.30
C ALA A 701 7.12 -20.58 -48.03
N ARG A 702 7.62 -21.32 -47.02
CA ARG A 702 8.95 -21.95 -46.94
C ARG A 702 10.12 -20.96 -46.97
N PHE A 703 10.62 -20.63 -45.79
CA PHE A 703 12.07 -20.67 -45.53
C PHE A 703 12.36 -21.50 -44.28
N SER A 704 13.61 -21.96 -44.16
CA SER A 704 14.00 -23.14 -43.39
C SER A 704 14.65 -22.81 -42.04
N ALA A 705 14.30 -23.55 -40.99
CA ALA A 705 15.07 -23.64 -39.75
C ALA A 705 15.59 -25.08 -39.58
N PHE A 706 16.89 -25.22 -39.35
CA PHE A 706 17.57 -26.51 -39.28
C PHE A 706 17.21 -27.28 -38.00
N ARG A 707 16.83 -28.56 -38.16
CA ARG A 707 16.87 -29.58 -37.10
C ARG A 707 18.04 -30.54 -37.40
N PRO A 708 18.94 -30.81 -36.43
CA PRO A 708 19.77 -32.01 -36.47
C PRO A 708 18.88 -33.23 -36.18
N ALA A 709 18.96 -34.25 -37.02
CA ALA A 709 18.28 -35.52 -36.75
C ALA A 709 19.14 -36.40 -35.84
N VAL A 710 18.52 -37.01 -34.82
CA VAL A 710 19.09 -38.18 -34.12
C VAL A 710 18.18 -39.36 -34.43
N PHE A 711 18.78 -40.44 -34.93
CA PHE A 711 18.06 -41.62 -35.42
C PHE A 711 17.36 -42.36 -34.28
N ALA A 712 16.06 -42.60 -34.42
CA ALA A 712 15.37 -43.58 -33.61
C ALA A 712 15.81 -44.99 -34.02
N GLN A 713 16.47 -45.72 -33.12
CA GLN A 713 16.56 -47.18 -33.22
C GLN A 713 15.44 -47.83 -32.39
N PRO A 714 14.83 -48.93 -32.90
CA PRO A 714 13.81 -49.64 -32.16
C PRO A 714 14.44 -50.47 -31.03
N VAL A 715 14.41 -49.96 -29.80
CA VAL A 715 14.78 -50.77 -28.64
C VAL A 715 13.66 -51.78 -28.39
N ALA A 716 13.85 -52.98 -28.92
CA ALA A 716 12.97 -54.11 -28.68
C ALA A 716 12.83 -54.38 -27.16
N GLN A 717 11.62 -54.78 -26.73
CA GLN A 717 11.37 -55.25 -25.37
C GLN A 717 12.25 -56.47 -25.04
N ARG A 718 13.44 -56.24 -24.48
CA ARG A 718 14.17 -57.29 -23.77
C ARG A 718 13.57 -57.42 -22.38
N ARG A 719 12.76 -58.46 -22.18
CA ARG A 719 12.60 -59.07 -20.86
C ARG A 719 13.99 -59.58 -20.43
N SER A 720 14.70 -58.82 -19.62
CA SER A 720 15.83 -59.33 -18.85
C SER A 720 15.28 -60.28 -17.79
N TYR A 721 15.63 -61.57 -17.91
CA TYR A 721 15.52 -62.50 -16.79
C TYR A 721 16.40 -62.00 -15.64
N ALA A 722 15.98 -62.27 -14.41
CA ALA A 722 16.58 -61.71 -13.20
C ALA A 722 18.10 -61.95 -13.11
N ALA A 723 18.86 -60.88 -12.90
CA ALA A 723 20.19 -60.97 -12.33
C ALA A 723 20.08 -61.12 -10.79
N PRO A 724 20.97 -61.87 -10.12
CA PRO A 724 20.78 -62.30 -8.74
C PRO A 724 21.10 -61.23 -7.67
N SER A 725 21.37 -59.98 -8.04
CA SER A 725 21.42 -58.87 -7.10
C SER A 725 19.99 -58.38 -6.84
N GLY A 726 19.49 -58.46 -5.61
CA GLY A 726 18.17 -57.91 -5.23
C GLY A 726 18.10 -56.37 -5.23
N VAL A 727 18.96 -55.70 -5.99
CA VAL A 727 18.96 -54.25 -6.23
C VAL A 727 18.22 -53.98 -7.52
N LYS A 728 17.22 -53.09 -7.50
CA LYS A 728 16.49 -52.63 -8.69
C LYS A 728 16.81 -51.17 -8.96
N GLU A 729 16.95 -50.82 -10.23
CA GLU A 729 16.93 -49.42 -10.68
C GLU A 729 15.48 -48.92 -10.70
N VAL A 730 15.21 -47.82 -9.98
CA VAL A 730 13.88 -47.22 -9.85
C VAL A 730 14.02 -45.70 -10.02
N THR A 731 13.12 -45.05 -10.76
CA THR A 731 13.17 -43.58 -10.88
C THR A 731 12.66 -42.90 -9.60
N VAL A 732 13.12 -41.68 -9.32
CA VAL A 732 12.61 -40.90 -8.19
C VAL A 732 11.09 -40.72 -8.27
N ARG A 733 10.55 -40.50 -9.49
CA ARG A 733 9.10 -40.44 -9.73
C ARG A 733 8.39 -41.74 -9.35
N ASP A 734 8.92 -42.88 -9.78
CA ASP A 734 8.29 -44.19 -9.51
C ASP A 734 8.37 -44.52 -8.01
N ALA A 735 9.46 -44.16 -7.33
CA ALA A 735 9.62 -44.34 -5.88
C ALA A 735 8.64 -43.47 -5.05
N LEU A 736 8.35 -42.26 -5.50
CA LEU A 736 7.30 -41.40 -4.93
C LEU A 736 5.89 -41.98 -5.20
N ASN A 737 5.63 -42.46 -6.42
CA ASN A 737 4.37 -43.13 -6.76
C ASN A 737 4.12 -44.39 -5.92
N GLU A 738 5.16 -45.21 -5.74
CA GLU A 738 5.16 -46.42 -4.92
C GLU A 738 4.87 -46.09 -3.44
N ALA A 739 5.54 -45.07 -2.87
CA ALA A 739 5.25 -44.56 -1.54
C ALA A 739 3.78 -44.12 -1.38
N LEU A 740 3.26 -43.31 -2.30
CA LEU A 740 1.87 -42.86 -2.27
C LEU A 740 0.90 -44.04 -2.36
N ALA A 741 1.14 -44.99 -3.26
CA ALA A 741 0.30 -46.16 -3.43
C ALA A 741 0.30 -47.08 -2.19
N GLU A 742 1.43 -47.25 -1.52
CA GLU A 742 1.55 -48.03 -0.28
C GLU A 742 0.84 -47.36 0.90
N GLU A 743 0.98 -46.05 1.09
CA GLU A 743 0.28 -45.33 2.17
C GLU A 743 -1.23 -45.22 1.90
N LEU A 744 -1.66 -45.02 0.66
CA LEU A 744 -3.08 -45.08 0.27
C LEU A 744 -3.71 -46.46 0.49
N THR A 745 -2.92 -47.54 0.33
CA THR A 745 -3.36 -48.92 0.56
C THR A 745 -3.40 -49.27 2.05
N SER A 746 -2.42 -48.81 2.83
CA SER A 746 -2.30 -49.18 4.25
C SER A 746 -3.16 -48.34 5.19
N ASN A 747 -3.58 -47.13 4.79
CA ASN A 747 -4.40 -46.25 5.61
C ASN A 747 -5.50 -45.54 4.79
N GLU A 748 -6.76 -45.90 5.05
CA GLU A 748 -7.95 -45.32 4.39
C GLU A 748 -8.12 -43.81 4.63
N LYS A 749 -7.50 -43.25 5.68
CA LYS A 749 -7.52 -41.82 5.97
C LYS A 749 -6.62 -40.97 5.08
N VAL A 750 -5.66 -41.60 4.40
CA VAL A 750 -4.73 -40.90 3.48
C VAL A 750 -5.47 -40.58 2.20
N PHE A 751 -5.36 -39.37 1.68
CA PHE A 751 -5.87 -39.02 0.35
C PHE A 751 -5.00 -37.94 -0.27
N ILE A 752 -4.97 -37.88 -1.60
CA ILE A 752 -4.20 -36.90 -2.36
C ILE A 752 -5.17 -35.85 -2.90
N LEU A 753 -4.81 -34.58 -2.78
CA LEU A 753 -5.48 -33.48 -3.45
C LEU A 753 -4.49 -32.44 -3.98
N GLY A 754 -4.85 -31.82 -5.09
CA GLY A 754 -4.09 -30.74 -5.72
C GLY A 754 -4.50 -30.55 -7.18
N GLU A 755 -3.84 -29.63 -7.86
CA GLU A 755 -4.07 -29.36 -9.28
C GLU A 755 -3.55 -30.52 -10.14
N GLU A 756 -4.40 -31.04 -11.03
CA GLU A 756 -4.04 -32.03 -12.05
C GLU A 756 -3.52 -33.38 -11.50
N VAL A 757 -3.73 -33.68 -10.22
CA VAL A 757 -3.24 -34.90 -9.53
C VAL A 757 -3.97 -36.17 -9.94
N ALA A 758 -5.20 -36.08 -10.41
CA ALA A 758 -6.07 -37.23 -10.66
C ALA A 758 -6.20 -37.54 -12.16
N GLN A 759 -7.06 -36.84 -12.91
CA GLN A 759 -7.36 -37.17 -14.30
C GLN A 759 -6.13 -36.99 -15.21
N TYR A 760 -5.37 -35.91 -14.99
CA TYR A 760 -4.12 -35.64 -15.70
C TYR A 760 -2.94 -36.50 -15.21
N ASN A 761 -3.17 -37.41 -14.25
CA ASN A 761 -2.18 -38.33 -13.68
C ASN A 761 -1.01 -37.62 -12.96
N GLY A 762 -1.22 -36.39 -12.48
CA GLY A 762 -0.19 -35.51 -11.90
C GLY A 762 0.54 -34.73 -12.98
N ALA A 763 0.75 -33.42 -12.78
CA ALA A 763 1.49 -32.55 -13.72
C ALA A 763 2.81 -33.22 -14.18
N TYR A 764 3.65 -33.60 -13.21
CA TYR A 764 4.93 -34.30 -13.43
C TYR A 764 4.85 -35.83 -13.41
N LYS A 765 3.63 -36.37 -13.46
CA LYS A 765 3.29 -37.81 -13.50
C LYS A 765 3.67 -38.62 -12.26
N VAL A 766 3.81 -37.98 -11.10
CA VAL A 766 4.09 -38.65 -9.81
C VAL A 766 2.88 -39.43 -9.30
N THR A 767 1.65 -38.94 -9.51
CA THR A 767 0.40 -39.59 -9.06
C THR A 767 -0.23 -40.52 -10.11
N LYS A 768 0.55 -40.90 -11.15
CA LYS A 768 0.08 -41.70 -12.27
C LYS A 768 -0.55 -43.02 -11.84
N GLY A 769 -1.73 -43.34 -12.38
CA GLY A 769 -2.49 -44.55 -12.11
C GLY A 769 -3.12 -44.66 -10.71
N LEU A 770 -2.95 -43.65 -9.84
CA LEU A 770 -3.53 -43.68 -8.49
C LEU A 770 -5.05 -43.46 -8.52
N LEU A 771 -5.56 -42.60 -9.40
CA LEU A 771 -7.00 -42.41 -9.59
C LEU A 771 -7.69 -43.72 -10.01
N ASP A 772 -7.14 -44.43 -11.01
CA ASP A 772 -7.68 -45.71 -11.50
C ASP A 772 -7.70 -46.80 -10.42
N ARG A 773 -6.76 -46.74 -9.46
CA ARG A 773 -6.58 -47.74 -8.38
C ARG A 773 -7.39 -47.42 -7.13
N PHE A 774 -7.58 -46.16 -6.77
CA PHE A 774 -8.16 -45.74 -5.48
C PHE A 774 -9.44 -44.88 -5.58
N GLY A 775 -9.80 -44.42 -6.78
CA GLY A 775 -11.01 -43.65 -7.04
C GLY A 775 -10.93 -42.16 -6.70
N ASP A 776 -11.93 -41.42 -7.19
CA ASP A 776 -12.12 -39.97 -7.05
C ASP A 776 -12.18 -39.50 -5.59
N ARG A 777 -12.63 -40.35 -4.66
CA ARG A 777 -12.63 -40.06 -3.21
C ARG A 777 -11.25 -40.04 -2.55
N ARG A 778 -10.22 -40.58 -3.22
CA ARG A 778 -8.86 -40.75 -2.66
C ARG A 778 -7.78 -39.99 -3.44
N VAL A 779 -8.07 -39.60 -4.68
CA VAL A 779 -7.20 -38.78 -5.54
C VAL A 779 -8.07 -37.71 -6.20
N ILE A 780 -7.93 -36.46 -5.75
CA ILE A 780 -8.90 -35.37 -5.99
C ILE A 780 -8.23 -34.23 -6.76
N ASP A 781 -8.68 -33.97 -7.99
CA ASP A 781 -8.33 -32.75 -8.72
C ASP A 781 -8.98 -31.52 -8.07
N THR A 782 -8.23 -30.43 -7.91
CA THR A 782 -8.70 -29.16 -7.33
C THR A 782 -8.66 -28.02 -8.33
N PRO A 783 -9.49 -26.96 -8.16
CA PRO A 783 -9.29 -25.70 -8.88
C PRO A 783 -7.93 -25.07 -8.55
N ILE A 784 -7.47 -24.16 -9.43
CA ILE A 784 -6.25 -23.37 -9.25
C ILE A 784 -6.49 -22.30 -8.19
N THR A 785 -6.46 -22.72 -6.92
CA THR A 785 -6.75 -21.93 -5.73
C THR A 785 -5.98 -22.49 -4.53
N GLU A 786 -4.68 -22.27 -4.49
CA GLU A 786 -3.72 -22.88 -3.56
C GLU A 786 -4.11 -22.65 -2.09
N GLN A 787 -4.44 -21.40 -1.72
CA GLN A 787 -4.95 -21.06 -0.38
C GLN A 787 -6.24 -21.83 -0.02
N GLY A 788 -7.10 -22.06 -1.02
CA GLY A 788 -8.39 -22.74 -0.85
C GLY A 788 -8.24 -24.24 -0.60
N PHE A 789 -7.56 -24.96 -1.49
CA PHE A 789 -7.39 -26.40 -1.31
C PHE A 789 -6.41 -26.74 -0.18
N CYS A 790 -5.40 -25.90 0.07
CA CYS A 790 -4.54 -26.07 1.25
C CYS A 790 -5.32 -25.85 2.55
N GLY A 791 -6.21 -24.86 2.62
CA GLY A 791 -7.09 -24.66 3.77
C GLY A 791 -8.05 -25.84 3.98
N LEU A 792 -8.61 -26.40 2.90
CA LEU A 792 -9.42 -27.62 2.95
C LEU A 792 -8.61 -28.83 3.45
N ALA A 793 -7.37 -28.99 2.97
CA ALA A 793 -6.47 -30.04 3.43
C ALA A 793 -6.17 -29.90 4.93
N VAL A 794 -5.83 -28.69 5.40
CA VAL A 794 -5.60 -28.44 6.83
C VAL A 794 -6.86 -28.73 7.64
N GLY A 795 -8.04 -28.27 7.20
CA GLY A 795 -9.32 -28.59 7.85
C GLY A 795 -9.59 -30.10 7.94
N ALA A 796 -9.31 -30.85 6.88
CA ALA A 796 -9.43 -32.31 6.86
C ALA A 796 -8.43 -33.00 7.80
N ALA A 797 -7.19 -32.51 7.89
CA ALA A 797 -6.18 -32.99 8.82
C ALA A 797 -6.59 -32.77 10.29
N LEU A 798 -7.12 -31.59 10.60
CA LEU A 798 -7.65 -31.26 11.94
C LEU A 798 -8.88 -32.11 12.29
N ALA A 799 -9.70 -32.46 11.30
CA ALA A 799 -10.82 -33.41 11.43
C ALA A 799 -10.37 -34.90 11.52
N GLY A 800 -9.05 -35.18 11.47
CA GLY A 800 -8.49 -36.51 11.69
C GLY A 800 -8.31 -37.38 10.44
N LEU A 801 -8.35 -36.80 9.24
CA LEU A 801 -7.83 -37.41 8.00
C LEU A 801 -6.33 -37.13 7.85
N HIS A 802 -5.68 -37.73 6.84
CA HIS A 802 -4.23 -37.65 6.61
C HIS A 802 -3.92 -37.15 5.18
N PRO A 803 -4.30 -35.91 4.82
CA PRO A 803 -4.12 -35.40 3.46
C PRO A 803 -2.66 -35.29 3.00
N VAL A 804 -2.46 -35.60 1.73
CA VAL A 804 -1.25 -35.31 0.95
C VAL A 804 -1.61 -34.20 -0.04
N CYS A 805 -1.29 -32.97 0.33
CA CYS A 805 -1.56 -31.77 -0.44
C CYS A 805 -0.41 -31.53 -1.43
N GLU A 806 -0.69 -31.58 -2.73
CA GLU A 806 0.27 -31.35 -3.80
C GLU A 806 0.17 -29.91 -4.32
N PHE A 807 1.27 -29.18 -4.29
CA PHE A 807 1.44 -27.94 -5.06
C PHE A 807 2.17 -28.29 -6.36
N MET A 808 1.68 -27.80 -7.50
CA MET A 808 2.31 -28.06 -8.80
C MET A 808 3.78 -27.63 -8.82
N THR A 809 4.12 -26.55 -8.10
CA THR A 809 5.48 -26.24 -7.65
C THR A 809 5.42 -25.46 -6.34
N PHE A 810 6.47 -25.56 -5.51
CA PHE A 810 6.57 -24.81 -4.25
C PHE A 810 6.60 -23.29 -4.43
N ASN A 811 6.85 -22.78 -5.64
CA ASN A 811 6.65 -21.36 -5.96
C ASN A 811 5.20 -20.92 -5.73
N PHE A 812 4.22 -21.76 -6.06
CA PHE A 812 2.79 -21.47 -5.89
C PHE A 812 2.31 -21.70 -4.45
N ALA A 813 3.02 -22.53 -3.68
CA ALA A 813 2.79 -22.69 -2.24
C ALA A 813 2.95 -21.37 -1.46
N MET A 814 3.56 -20.33 -2.04
CA MET A 814 3.54 -18.97 -1.48
C MET A 814 2.11 -18.41 -1.32
N GLN A 815 1.19 -18.70 -2.25
CA GLN A 815 -0.22 -18.29 -2.14
C GLN A 815 -0.94 -18.98 -0.97
N ALA A 816 -0.45 -20.16 -0.55
CA ALA A 816 -0.99 -20.97 0.54
C ALA A 816 -0.17 -20.92 1.84
N ILE A 817 0.89 -20.09 1.91
CA ILE A 817 1.88 -20.18 2.99
C ILE A 817 1.28 -19.90 4.38
N ASP A 818 0.23 -19.09 4.44
CA ASP A 818 -0.55 -18.84 5.66
C ASP A 818 -1.18 -20.12 6.22
N GLN A 819 -1.79 -20.96 5.37
CA GLN A 819 -2.35 -22.24 5.81
C GLN A 819 -1.26 -23.22 6.28
N ILE A 820 -0.13 -23.27 5.58
CA ILE A 820 1.02 -24.12 5.95
C ILE A 820 1.62 -23.69 7.29
N VAL A 821 1.78 -22.38 7.51
CA VAL A 821 2.51 -21.82 8.66
C VAL A 821 1.60 -21.54 9.87
N ASN A 822 0.50 -20.83 9.68
CA ASN A 822 -0.37 -20.40 10.78
C ASN A 822 -1.40 -21.47 11.13
N SER A 823 -2.13 -22.01 10.15
CA SER A 823 -3.19 -23.00 10.39
C SER A 823 -2.67 -24.42 10.66
N ALA A 824 -1.60 -24.85 10.00
CA ALA A 824 -1.02 -26.18 10.21
C ALA A 824 0.07 -26.18 11.29
N ALA A 825 1.25 -25.58 11.01
CA ALA A 825 2.45 -25.75 11.83
C ALA A 825 2.25 -25.38 13.31
N LYS A 826 1.57 -24.26 13.56
CA LYS A 826 1.43 -23.70 14.92
C LYS A 826 0.30 -24.34 15.73
N THR A 827 -0.68 -24.99 15.09
CA THR A 827 -1.92 -25.41 15.77
C THR A 827 -1.70 -26.44 16.88
N HIS A 828 -0.75 -27.37 16.71
CA HIS A 828 -0.44 -28.33 17.79
C HIS A 828 0.13 -27.62 19.04
N TYR A 829 0.94 -26.59 18.85
CA TYR A 829 1.45 -25.76 19.95
C TYR A 829 0.35 -24.86 20.55
N MET A 830 -0.39 -24.13 19.71
CA MET A 830 -1.44 -23.19 20.15
C MET A 830 -2.60 -23.87 20.88
N SER A 831 -2.91 -25.12 20.54
CA SER A 831 -3.89 -25.96 21.24
C SER A 831 -3.35 -26.64 22.50
N GLY A 832 -2.11 -26.38 22.92
CA GLY A 832 -1.51 -27.02 24.10
C GLY A 832 -1.28 -28.52 23.93
N GLY A 833 -1.03 -28.99 22.70
CA GLY A 833 -0.84 -30.40 22.36
C GLY A 833 -2.14 -31.17 22.11
N ILE A 834 -3.31 -30.52 22.15
CA ILE A 834 -4.62 -31.18 22.00
C ILE A 834 -4.89 -31.54 20.53
N GLN A 835 -4.62 -30.63 19.60
CA GLN A 835 -5.02 -30.77 18.20
C GLN A 835 -3.80 -31.06 17.31
N PRO A 836 -3.55 -32.31 16.89
CA PRO A 836 -2.56 -32.61 15.87
C PRO A 836 -3.05 -32.16 14.48
N CYS A 837 -2.12 -32.05 13.54
CA CYS A 837 -2.39 -31.73 12.14
C CYS A 837 -1.52 -32.66 11.28
N ASN A 838 -2.02 -33.87 11.02
CA ASN A 838 -1.34 -34.85 10.16
C ASN A 838 -1.58 -34.46 8.70
N ILE A 839 -0.62 -33.75 8.11
CA ILE A 839 -0.68 -33.29 6.72
C ILE A 839 0.71 -33.33 6.10
N THR A 840 0.80 -33.84 4.87
CA THR A 840 2.00 -33.76 4.05
C THR A 840 1.79 -32.75 2.94
N PHE A 841 2.64 -31.73 2.86
CA PHE A 841 2.72 -30.81 1.72
C PHE A 841 3.85 -31.28 0.81
N ARG A 842 3.57 -31.53 -0.47
CA ARG A 842 4.59 -32.00 -1.44
C ARG A 842 4.52 -31.29 -2.79
N GLY A 843 5.57 -31.43 -3.57
CA GLY A 843 5.72 -30.82 -4.88
C GLY A 843 7.20 -30.55 -5.25
N PRO A 844 7.50 -30.22 -6.51
CA PRO A 844 8.86 -29.85 -6.92
C PRO A 844 9.25 -28.46 -6.41
N ASN A 845 10.50 -28.37 -5.92
CA ASN A 845 11.11 -27.20 -5.30
C ASN A 845 12.49 -26.91 -5.92
N GLY A 846 12.88 -25.64 -5.93
CA GLY A 846 14.09 -25.17 -6.60
C GLY A 846 13.92 -25.12 -8.12
N PHE A 847 15.04 -24.95 -8.82
CA PHE A 847 15.03 -24.70 -10.26
C PHE A 847 14.78 -25.95 -11.13
N ALA A 848 14.23 -25.67 -12.31
CA ALA A 848 14.13 -26.57 -13.45
C ALA A 848 14.69 -25.88 -14.70
N ALA A 849 14.73 -26.58 -15.84
CA ALA A 849 15.38 -26.08 -17.04
C ALA A 849 14.50 -25.09 -17.82
N GLY A 850 14.94 -23.83 -17.92
CA GLY A 850 14.28 -22.79 -18.72
C GLY A 850 12.96 -22.27 -18.16
N VAL A 851 12.67 -22.48 -16.86
CA VAL A 851 11.39 -22.07 -16.24
C VAL A 851 11.42 -20.64 -15.66
N ALA A 852 12.59 -19.99 -15.71
CA ALA A 852 12.80 -18.59 -15.31
C ALA A 852 12.43 -18.28 -13.84
N ALA A 853 12.38 -16.98 -13.50
CA ALA A 853 12.43 -16.49 -12.13
C ALA A 853 11.32 -17.02 -11.20
N GLN A 854 10.06 -17.05 -11.66
CA GLN A 854 8.90 -17.34 -10.81
C GLN A 854 8.59 -18.84 -10.63
N HIS A 855 9.36 -19.72 -11.26
CA HIS A 855 9.20 -21.18 -11.16
C HIS A 855 10.47 -21.88 -10.66
N SER A 856 11.48 -21.12 -10.18
CA SER A 856 12.81 -21.65 -9.86
C SER A 856 13.26 -21.50 -8.40
N GLN A 857 12.44 -20.93 -7.52
CA GLN A 857 12.87 -20.63 -6.15
C GLN A 857 12.94 -21.89 -5.28
N ASP A 858 13.97 -21.96 -4.44
CA ASP A 858 14.14 -22.98 -3.41
C ASP A 858 13.64 -22.43 -2.06
N TYR A 859 12.64 -23.09 -1.48
CA TYR A 859 11.97 -22.71 -0.24
C TYR A 859 12.46 -23.50 0.99
N ALA A 860 13.54 -24.28 0.86
CA ALA A 860 14.12 -25.05 1.96
C ALA A 860 14.41 -24.19 3.21
N ALA A 861 15.01 -23.02 3.01
CA ALA A 861 15.29 -22.08 4.10
C ALA A 861 14.00 -21.48 4.71
N TRP A 862 13.03 -21.13 3.87
CA TRP A 862 11.77 -20.50 4.30
C TRP A 862 11.00 -21.43 5.24
N TYR A 863 10.64 -22.64 4.79
CA TYR A 863 9.93 -23.60 5.63
C TYR A 863 10.82 -24.13 6.77
N GLY A 864 12.14 -24.26 6.54
CA GLY A 864 13.12 -24.65 7.56
C GLY A 864 13.18 -23.68 8.76
N SER A 865 12.86 -22.40 8.57
CA SER A 865 12.80 -21.42 9.67
C SER A 865 11.63 -21.65 10.64
N ILE A 866 10.50 -22.21 10.17
CA ILE A 866 9.21 -22.19 10.88
C ILE A 866 9.14 -23.26 11.98
N PRO A 867 8.92 -22.92 13.27
CA PRO A 867 8.65 -23.91 14.32
C PRO A 867 7.31 -24.62 14.09
N GLY A 868 7.24 -25.91 14.40
CA GLY A 868 6.05 -26.75 14.18
C GLY A 868 6.00 -27.46 12.83
N LEU A 869 6.79 -27.03 11.84
CA LEU A 869 7.02 -27.79 10.61
C LEU A 869 8.15 -28.81 10.79
N LYS A 870 8.10 -29.88 10.00
CA LYS A 870 9.26 -30.69 9.59
C LYS A 870 9.47 -30.50 8.09
N VAL A 871 10.73 -30.50 7.62
CA VAL A 871 11.07 -30.17 6.23
C VAL A 871 12.14 -31.13 5.71
N VAL A 872 11.84 -31.81 4.61
CA VAL A 872 12.71 -32.81 3.98
C VAL A 872 12.92 -32.55 2.49
N THR A 873 14.09 -32.95 1.99
CA THR A 873 14.61 -32.65 0.65
C THR A 873 15.27 -33.90 0.05
N PRO A 874 14.48 -34.86 -0.47
CA PRO A 874 15.01 -36.13 -1.01
C PRO A 874 15.94 -35.91 -2.21
N TRP A 875 16.92 -36.79 -2.38
CA TRP A 875 17.82 -36.82 -3.54
C TRP A 875 17.68 -38.12 -4.36
N SER A 876 17.81 -39.28 -3.70
CA SER A 876 17.74 -40.59 -4.33
C SER A 876 16.34 -41.20 -4.27
N SER A 877 16.09 -42.26 -5.04
CA SER A 877 14.84 -43.03 -5.00
C SER A 877 14.57 -43.64 -3.61
N GLU A 878 15.61 -44.05 -2.88
CA GLU A 878 15.47 -44.49 -1.49
C GLU A 878 15.05 -43.33 -0.57
N ASP A 879 15.65 -42.14 -0.72
CA ASP A 879 15.27 -40.95 0.06
C ASP A 879 13.80 -40.59 -0.21
N ALA A 880 13.41 -40.57 -1.49
CA ALA A 880 12.09 -40.17 -1.93
C ALA A 880 10.99 -41.10 -1.39
N LYS A 881 11.17 -42.43 -1.52
CA LYS A 881 10.22 -43.40 -0.95
C LYS A 881 10.19 -43.30 0.59
N GLY A 882 11.36 -43.39 1.23
CA GLY A 882 11.44 -43.52 2.68
C GLY A 882 11.05 -42.25 3.45
N LEU A 883 11.35 -41.06 2.93
CA LEU A 883 10.99 -39.79 3.55
C LEU A 883 9.52 -39.42 3.31
N LEU A 884 8.95 -39.70 2.13
CA LEU A 884 7.53 -39.43 1.87
C LEU A 884 6.63 -40.33 2.74
N LYS A 885 6.96 -41.62 2.88
CA LYS A 885 6.26 -42.53 3.80
C LYS A 885 6.39 -42.08 5.25
N ALA A 886 7.57 -41.60 5.66
CA ALA A 886 7.76 -41.04 6.99
C ALA A 886 6.95 -39.74 7.22
N ALA A 887 6.82 -38.88 6.20
CA ALA A 887 6.02 -37.67 6.23
C ALA A 887 4.52 -37.97 6.43
N ILE A 888 3.95 -38.88 5.63
CA ILE A 888 2.52 -39.25 5.66
C ILE A 888 2.14 -39.94 7.00
N ARG A 889 3.12 -40.57 7.66
CA ARG A 889 2.95 -41.21 8.97
C ARG A 889 3.16 -40.28 10.17
N ASP A 890 3.69 -39.07 9.96
CA ASP A 890 3.97 -38.13 11.06
C ASP A 890 2.68 -37.42 11.52
N PRO A 891 2.40 -37.30 12.84
CA PRO A 891 1.21 -36.61 13.33
C PRO A 891 1.27 -35.07 13.23
N ASN A 892 2.32 -34.51 12.64
CA ASN A 892 2.56 -33.07 12.49
C ASN A 892 2.71 -32.70 11.01
N PRO A 893 2.61 -31.41 10.65
CA PRO A 893 2.79 -30.98 9.26
C PRO A 893 4.21 -31.19 8.75
N VAL A 894 4.35 -31.91 7.64
CA VAL A 894 5.65 -32.18 6.99
C VAL A 894 5.65 -31.63 5.57
N VAL A 895 6.72 -30.88 5.24
CA VAL A 895 6.97 -30.35 3.90
C VAL A 895 8.01 -31.23 3.20
N VAL A 896 7.63 -31.81 2.06
CA VAL A 896 8.46 -32.67 1.22
C VAL A 896 8.83 -31.89 -0.04
N LEU A 897 10.01 -31.27 -0.03
CA LEU A 897 10.56 -30.44 -1.09
C LEU A 897 11.30 -31.32 -2.11
N GLU A 898 10.57 -31.79 -3.11
CA GLU A 898 11.11 -32.64 -4.18
C GLU A 898 11.87 -31.78 -5.22
N ASN A 899 12.38 -32.37 -6.30
CA ASN A 899 13.00 -31.59 -7.39
C ASN A 899 12.68 -32.17 -8.77
N GLU A 900 12.26 -31.31 -9.69
CA GLU A 900 11.78 -31.73 -11.00
C GLU A 900 12.84 -32.52 -11.80
N LEU A 901 14.07 -31.99 -11.81
CA LEU A 901 15.19 -32.56 -12.56
C LEU A 901 15.67 -33.92 -12.00
N LEU A 902 15.21 -34.31 -10.81
CA LEU A 902 15.46 -35.64 -10.23
C LEU A 902 14.39 -36.66 -10.61
N TYR A 903 13.15 -36.27 -10.94
CA TYR A 903 12.04 -37.21 -11.20
C TYR A 903 12.34 -38.25 -12.27
N GLY A 904 13.08 -37.90 -13.31
CA GLY A 904 13.48 -38.82 -14.39
C GLY A 904 14.75 -39.64 -14.11
N GLN A 905 15.46 -39.39 -13.02
CA GLN A 905 16.72 -40.07 -12.70
C GLN A 905 16.45 -41.40 -12.01
N SER A 906 17.16 -42.45 -12.44
CA SER A 906 17.13 -43.78 -11.83
C SER A 906 18.22 -43.90 -10.77
N PHE A 907 17.89 -44.56 -9.66
CA PHE A 907 18.84 -44.93 -8.62
C PHE A 907 18.68 -46.41 -8.25
N PRO A 908 19.77 -47.07 -7.84
CA PRO A 908 19.70 -48.41 -7.26
C PRO A 908 19.01 -48.35 -5.90
N MET A 909 17.93 -49.11 -5.73
CA MET A 909 17.25 -49.33 -4.46
C MET A 909 17.65 -50.67 -3.85
N SER A 910 18.07 -50.66 -2.59
CA SER A 910 18.38 -51.87 -1.82
C SER A 910 17.16 -52.79 -1.63
N GLU A 911 17.40 -54.06 -1.30
CA GLU A 911 16.34 -55.02 -0.93
C GLU A 911 15.50 -54.53 0.27
N ALA A 912 16.09 -53.74 1.17
CA ALA A 912 15.38 -53.14 2.29
C ALA A 912 14.47 -51.99 1.82
N ALA A 913 14.94 -51.13 0.92
CA ALA A 913 14.17 -50.00 0.39
C ALA A 913 12.99 -50.43 -0.50
N GLN A 914 13.08 -51.60 -1.14
CA GLN A 914 12.01 -52.16 -1.97
C GLN A 914 10.83 -52.75 -1.19
N LYS A 915 10.83 -52.70 0.14
CA LYS A 915 9.72 -53.20 0.97
C LYS A 915 8.69 -52.11 1.25
N ASP A 916 7.43 -52.52 1.40
CA ASP A 916 6.28 -51.67 1.73
C ASP A 916 6.37 -51.03 3.13
N ASP A 917 7.17 -51.61 4.03
CA ASP A 917 7.40 -51.10 5.39
C ASP A 917 8.56 -50.10 5.50
N PHE A 918 9.34 -49.89 4.42
CA PHE A 918 10.52 -49.04 4.42
C PHE A 918 10.19 -47.57 4.73
N VAL A 919 10.87 -47.01 5.73
CA VAL A 919 10.79 -45.61 6.13
C VAL A 919 12.17 -45.10 6.53
N ILE A 920 12.43 -43.82 6.28
CA ILE A 920 13.65 -43.14 6.73
C ILE A 920 13.28 -42.22 7.89
N PRO A 921 13.99 -42.26 9.04
CA PRO A 921 13.72 -41.36 10.16
C PRO A 921 13.98 -39.90 9.74
N LEU A 922 12.97 -39.06 9.98
CA LEU A 922 13.09 -37.60 9.82
C LEU A 922 14.17 -37.07 10.78
N GLY A 923 14.96 -36.11 10.34
CA GLY A 923 16.07 -35.56 11.13
C GLY A 923 17.36 -36.37 11.10
N LYS A 924 17.53 -37.28 10.13
CA LYS A 924 18.76 -38.08 9.99
C LYS A 924 19.39 -37.98 8.60
N ALA A 925 20.62 -37.48 8.59
CA ALA A 925 21.43 -37.35 7.39
C ALA A 925 22.07 -38.69 6.99
N LYS A 926 22.53 -38.79 5.74
CA LYS A 926 23.25 -39.95 5.20
C LYS A 926 24.61 -39.52 4.68
N ILE A 927 25.65 -40.25 5.08
CA ILE A 927 26.97 -40.16 4.45
C ILE A 927 26.90 -40.97 3.16
N GLU A 928 26.84 -40.28 2.02
CA GLU A 928 26.77 -40.90 0.67
C GLU A 928 28.15 -41.36 0.20
N ARG A 929 29.21 -40.67 0.66
CA ARG A 929 30.60 -41.03 0.37
C ARG A 929 31.44 -40.76 1.62
N PRO A 930 32.14 -41.76 2.17
CA PRO A 930 33.05 -41.52 3.28
C PRO A 930 34.30 -40.76 2.84
N GLY A 931 34.82 -39.92 3.72
CA GLY A 931 36.04 -39.15 3.50
C GLY A 931 36.78 -38.81 4.80
N LYS A 932 37.88 -38.07 4.66
CA LYS A 932 38.78 -37.69 5.76
C LYS A 932 39.41 -36.29 5.63
N ASP A 933 39.32 -35.64 4.46
CA ASP A 933 40.06 -34.40 4.18
C ASP A 933 39.17 -33.14 4.13
N VAL A 934 37.90 -33.28 3.71
CA VAL A 934 36.90 -32.20 3.74
C VAL A 934 35.48 -32.77 3.88
N THR A 935 34.63 -32.12 4.67
CA THR A 935 33.19 -32.41 4.76
C THR A 935 32.44 -31.53 3.76
N ILE A 936 31.59 -32.14 2.93
CA ILE A 936 30.64 -31.44 2.04
C ILE A 936 29.23 -31.78 2.49
N VAL A 937 28.51 -30.80 3.06
CA VAL A 937 27.12 -30.95 3.51
C VAL A 937 26.18 -30.37 2.45
N THR A 938 25.21 -31.14 1.99
CA THR A 938 24.33 -30.74 0.88
C THR A 938 22.99 -31.49 0.89
N LEU A 939 22.10 -31.14 -0.02
CA LEU A 939 20.70 -31.57 -0.06
C LEU A 939 20.16 -31.59 -1.50
N SER A 940 19.11 -32.38 -1.75
CA SER A 940 18.45 -32.51 -3.05
C SER A 940 19.47 -32.74 -4.20
N ARG A 941 19.25 -32.14 -5.38
CA ARG A 941 20.09 -32.31 -6.58
C ARG A 941 21.58 -31.99 -6.37
N SER A 942 21.92 -31.13 -5.40
CA SER A 942 23.31 -30.75 -5.11
C SER A 942 24.14 -31.88 -4.47
N VAL A 943 23.50 -32.95 -3.95
CA VAL A 943 24.19 -34.18 -3.52
C VAL A 943 24.90 -34.84 -4.70
N GLY A 944 24.23 -34.98 -5.85
CA GLY A 944 24.81 -35.58 -7.05
C GLY A 944 26.03 -34.79 -7.55
N LEU A 945 25.92 -33.47 -7.65
CA LEU A 945 27.02 -32.58 -8.05
C LEU A 945 28.22 -32.69 -7.08
N SER A 946 27.94 -32.76 -5.77
CA SER A 946 28.98 -32.89 -4.73
C SER A 946 29.71 -34.23 -4.79
N LEU A 947 29.01 -35.33 -5.13
CA LEU A 947 29.64 -36.64 -5.35
C LEU A 947 30.59 -36.63 -6.57
N GLN A 948 30.20 -35.96 -7.66
CA GLN A 948 31.07 -35.82 -8.83
C GLN A 948 32.30 -34.96 -8.51
N ALA A 949 32.12 -33.81 -7.84
CA ALA A 949 33.23 -33.00 -7.35
C ALA A 949 34.16 -33.79 -6.39
N ALA A 950 33.62 -34.63 -5.51
CA ALA A 950 34.38 -35.50 -4.62
C ALA A 950 35.15 -36.62 -5.35
N ALA A 951 34.65 -37.10 -6.49
CA ALA A 951 35.39 -38.00 -7.37
C ALA A 951 36.53 -37.27 -8.08
N GLN A 952 36.28 -36.05 -8.57
CA GLN A 952 37.30 -35.20 -9.19
C GLN A 952 38.42 -34.78 -8.20
N LEU A 953 38.08 -34.44 -6.95
CA LEU A 953 39.06 -34.15 -5.89
C LEU A 953 40.01 -35.33 -5.65
N LYS A 954 39.48 -36.55 -5.58
CA LYS A 954 40.28 -37.76 -5.37
C LYS A 954 41.18 -38.08 -6.56
N SER A 955 40.69 -37.94 -7.80
CA SER A 955 41.46 -38.27 -9.00
C SER A 955 42.52 -37.22 -9.36
N LYS A 956 42.24 -35.92 -9.15
CA LYS A 956 43.15 -34.81 -9.49
C LYS A 956 44.14 -34.47 -8.39
N TYR A 957 43.74 -34.56 -7.11
CA TYR A 957 44.52 -34.06 -5.97
C TYR A 957 44.73 -35.10 -4.85
N GLY A 958 44.21 -36.32 -4.98
CA GLY A 958 44.27 -37.34 -3.92
C GLY A 958 43.36 -37.11 -2.72
N VAL A 959 42.49 -36.09 -2.78
CA VAL A 959 41.65 -35.64 -1.65
C VAL A 959 40.36 -36.46 -1.51
N GLU A 960 40.09 -36.93 -0.29
CA GLU A 960 38.94 -37.75 0.05
C GLU A 960 37.88 -36.95 0.80
N ALA A 961 36.98 -36.32 0.05
CA ALA A 961 35.83 -35.59 0.58
C ALA A 961 34.73 -36.53 1.14
N GLU A 962 34.25 -36.24 2.35
CA GLU A 962 33.05 -36.84 2.91
C GLU A 962 31.82 -36.08 2.42
N VAL A 963 30.87 -36.76 1.77
CA VAL A 963 29.65 -36.12 1.26
C VAL A 963 28.46 -36.54 2.11
N ILE A 964 27.81 -35.55 2.73
CA ILE A 964 26.63 -35.70 3.58
C ILE A 964 25.40 -35.18 2.83
N ASN A 965 24.47 -36.09 2.57
CA ASN A 965 23.10 -35.80 2.16
C ASN A 965 22.27 -35.52 3.42
N LEU A 966 21.84 -34.28 3.61
CA LEU A 966 21.09 -33.86 4.80
C LEU A 966 19.79 -34.63 5.00
N ARG A 967 19.07 -34.92 3.90
CA ARG A 967 17.69 -35.45 3.86
C ARG A 967 16.62 -34.57 4.53
N SER A 968 16.89 -34.06 5.74
CA SER A 968 16.04 -33.19 6.52
C SER A 968 16.71 -31.84 6.72
N VAL A 969 16.01 -30.78 6.34
CA VAL A 969 16.36 -29.39 6.68
C VAL A 969 15.86 -29.08 8.09
N LYS A 970 14.71 -29.65 8.47
CA LYS A 970 14.14 -29.51 9.82
C LYS A 970 13.52 -30.80 10.33
N PRO A 971 13.94 -31.32 11.51
CA PRO A 971 15.14 -30.91 12.24
C PRO A 971 16.42 -31.23 11.45
N LEU A 972 17.49 -30.46 11.67
CA LEU A 972 18.79 -30.66 11.04
C LEU A 972 19.63 -31.67 11.86
N ASP A 973 20.35 -32.59 11.20
CA ASP A 973 21.20 -33.59 11.87
C ASP A 973 22.59 -33.00 12.23
N VAL A 974 22.60 -32.06 13.18
CA VAL A 974 23.81 -31.35 13.64
C VAL A 974 24.90 -32.31 14.12
N GLU A 975 24.51 -33.44 14.75
CA GLU A 975 25.44 -34.46 15.24
C GLU A 975 26.26 -35.06 14.08
N ALA A 976 25.61 -35.41 12.97
CA ALA A 976 26.29 -35.97 11.80
C ALA A 976 27.28 -34.97 11.17
N ILE A 977 26.88 -33.69 11.09
CA ILE A 977 27.72 -32.60 10.57
C ILE A 977 28.96 -32.43 11.46
N VAL A 978 28.78 -32.21 12.78
CA VAL A 978 29.88 -31.98 13.72
C VAL A 978 30.83 -33.18 13.80
N LYS A 979 30.30 -34.41 13.78
CA LYS A 979 31.11 -35.64 13.77
C LYS A 979 31.98 -35.76 12.52
N SER A 980 31.49 -35.31 11.36
CA SER A 980 32.26 -35.32 10.12
C SER A 980 33.31 -34.20 10.11
N VAL A 981 32.94 -32.97 10.51
CA VAL A 981 33.88 -31.84 10.66
C VAL A 981 35.02 -32.18 11.63
N LYS A 982 34.71 -32.83 12.76
CA LYS A 982 35.70 -33.33 13.72
C LYS A 982 36.72 -34.31 13.11
N LYS A 983 36.34 -35.05 12.07
CA LYS A 983 37.21 -35.97 11.34
C LYS A 983 37.98 -35.27 10.22
N THR A 984 37.35 -34.34 9.50
CA THR A 984 37.92 -33.76 8.26
C THR A 984 38.63 -32.43 8.43
N GLY A 985 38.39 -31.70 9.51
CA GLY A 985 38.94 -30.36 9.75
C GLY A 985 38.35 -29.24 8.87
N HIS A 986 37.72 -29.57 7.74
CA HIS A 986 37.23 -28.60 6.76
C HIS A 986 35.74 -28.84 6.45
N LEU A 987 34.99 -27.77 6.17
CA LEU A 987 33.56 -27.80 5.87
C LEU A 987 33.19 -26.92 4.66
N ILE A 988 32.38 -27.49 3.77
CA ILE A 988 31.70 -26.80 2.66
C ILE A 988 30.21 -27.13 2.75
N ALA A 989 29.35 -26.11 2.72
CA ALA A 989 27.91 -26.28 2.57
C ALA A 989 27.49 -25.97 1.12
N VAL A 990 26.70 -26.84 0.49
CA VAL A 990 26.27 -26.69 -0.92
C VAL A 990 24.75 -26.76 -1.03
N GLU A 991 24.11 -25.71 -1.55
CA GLU A 991 22.66 -25.64 -1.81
C GLU A 991 22.37 -24.93 -3.14
N SER A 992 21.16 -25.12 -3.71
CA SER A 992 20.75 -24.42 -4.94
C SER A 992 19.95 -23.13 -4.66
N GLY A 993 19.54 -22.88 -3.41
CA GLY A 993 18.86 -21.66 -2.99
C GLY A 993 19.76 -20.41 -2.93
N PHE A 994 19.14 -19.27 -2.64
CA PHE A 994 19.81 -17.97 -2.57
C PHE A 994 20.84 -17.89 -1.43
N PRO A 995 21.91 -17.08 -1.59
CA PRO A 995 23.00 -17.02 -0.61
C PRO A 995 22.65 -16.31 0.69
N MET A 996 21.71 -15.36 0.68
CA MET A 996 21.27 -14.68 1.91
C MET A 996 20.22 -15.53 2.62
N PHE A 997 20.46 -15.82 3.90
CA PHE A 997 19.56 -16.58 4.77
C PHE A 997 19.22 -18.02 4.29
N GLY A 998 19.98 -18.57 3.34
CA GLY A 998 19.87 -19.96 2.86
C GLY A 998 20.28 -21.00 3.91
N VAL A 999 19.98 -22.28 3.65
CA VAL A 999 20.23 -23.42 4.57
C VAL A 999 21.72 -23.55 4.92
N SER A 1000 22.60 -23.23 3.97
CA SER A 1000 24.05 -23.19 4.16
C SER A 1000 24.50 -22.18 5.22
N SER A 1001 23.72 -21.12 5.46
CA SER A 1001 23.98 -20.14 6.53
C SER A 1001 23.84 -20.78 7.90
N GLU A 1002 22.74 -21.52 8.11
CA GLU A 1002 22.44 -22.23 9.35
C GLU A 1002 23.44 -23.37 9.61
N ILE A 1003 23.81 -24.14 8.58
CA ILE A 1003 24.87 -25.16 8.67
C ILE A 1003 26.19 -24.54 9.17
N LEU A 1004 26.57 -23.38 8.65
CA LEU A 1004 27.80 -22.70 9.06
C LEU A 1004 27.70 -22.11 10.48
N ALA A 1005 26.56 -21.55 10.86
CA ALA A 1005 26.30 -21.05 12.21
C ALA A 1005 26.41 -22.20 13.24
N LEU A 1006 25.71 -23.31 13.01
CA LEU A 1006 25.73 -24.47 13.91
C LEU A 1006 27.12 -25.17 13.91
N ALA A 1007 27.84 -25.17 12.78
CA ALA A 1007 29.23 -25.64 12.76
C ALA A 1007 30.18 -24.73 13.56
N MET A 1008 29.91 -23.42 13.62
CA MET A 1008 30.63 -22.47 14.47
C MET A 1008 30.28 -22.66 15.96
N GLU A 1009 29.01 -22.90 16.29
CA GLU A 1009 28.56 -23.09 17.67
C GLU A 1009 29.00 -24.44 18.28
N TYR A 1010 28.94 -25.52 17.50
CA TYR A 1010 29.12 -26.89 18.00
C TYR A 1010 30.39 -27.59 17.47
N GLY A 1011 31.10 -27.01 16.49
CA GLY A 1011 32.21 -27.65 15.78
C GLY A 1011 33.48 -26.80 15.59
N PHE A 1012 33.51 -25.55 16.09
CA PHE A 1012 34.59 -24.59 15.79
C PHE A 1012 35.99 -25.07 16.13
N ASP A 1013 36.19 -25.69 17.30
CA ASP A 1013 37.51 -26.19 17.75
C ASP A 1013 38.14 -27.23 16.80
N TYR A 1014 37.35 -27.81 15.89
CA TYR A 1014 37.82 -28.77 14.89
C TYR A 1014 38.07 -28.13 13.51
N LEU A 1015 37.61 -26.90 13.26
CA LEU A 1015 37.78 -26.24 11.96
C LEU A 1015 39.22 -25.72 11.76
N GLN A 1016 39.91 -26.30 10.79
CA GLN A 1016 41.27 -25.94 10.36
C GLN A 1016 41.29 -24.77 9.37
N ALA A 1017 40.15 -24.47 8.75
CA ALA A 1017 39.91 -23.28 7.94
C ALA A 1017 38.46 -22.82 8.10
N PRO A 1018 38.14 -21.53 7.81
CA PRO A 1018 36.75 -21.05 7.82
C PRO A 1018 35.88 -21.88 6.89
N ALA A 1019 34.74 -22.36 7.41
CA ALA A 1019 33.75 -23.05 6.60
C ALA A 1019 33.20 -22.12 5.49
N ILE A 1020 32.91 -22.69 4.32
CA ILE A 1020 32.46 -21.91 3.14
C ILE A 1020 31.16 -22.44 2.56
N ARG A 1021 30.52 -21.64 1.70
CA ARG A 1021 29.22 -21.91 1.08
C ARG A 1021 29.33 -21.88 -0.44
N VAL A 1022 28.61 -22.77 -1.11
CA VAL A 1022 28.40 -22.78 -2.56
C VAL A 1022 26.90 -22.81 -2.80
N THR A 1023 26.36 -21.73 -3.35
CA THR A 1023 24.91 -21.46 -3.38
C THR A 1023 24.43 -21.20 -4.81
N GLY A 1024 23.14 -20.97 -4.99
CA GLY A 1024 22.67 -20.20 -6.15
C GLY A 1024 23.23 -18.77 -6.14
N ALA A 1025 23.13 -18.09 -7.29
CA ALA A 1025 23.45 -16.68 -7.42
C ALA A 1025 22.36 -15.80 -6.77
N GLU A 1026 22.73 -14.60 -6.33
CA GLU A 1026 21.81 -13.65 -5.69
C GLU A 1026 21.00 -12.83 -6.73
N VAL A 1027 20.30 -13.54 -7.61
CA VAL A 1027 19.45 -12.96 -8.67
C VAL A 1027 18.20 -13.83 -8.88
N PRO A 1028 17.05 -13.25 -9.28
CA PRO A 1028 15.94 -14.02 -9.81
C PRO A 1028 16.41 -14.83 -11.03
N THR A 1029 16.04 -16.10 -11.12
CA THR A 1029 16.60 -17.03 -12.12
C THR A 1029 16.38 -16.54 -13.56
N PRO A 1030 17.44 -16.29 -14.34
CA PRO A 1030 17.33 -15.79 -15.70
C PRO A 1030 16.95 -16.92 -16.68
N TYR A 1031 16.08 -16.63 -17.64
CA TYR A 1031 15.61 -17.61 -18.65
C TYR A 1031 16.70 -18.08 -19.63
N ALA A 1032 17.72 -17.26 -19.91
CA ALA A 1032 18.73 -17.61 -20.90
C ALA A 1032 19.65 -18.72 -20.38
N GLU A 1033 19.62 -19.90 -21.03
CA GLU A 1033 20.35 -21.14 -20.66
C GLU A 1033 21.75 -20.94 -20.06
N LYS A 1034 22.58 -20.10 -20.68
CA LYS A 1034 23.94 -19.81 -20.18
C LYS A 1034 23.94 -19.07 -18.84
N LEU A 1035 23.03 -18.11 -18.66
CA LEU A 1035 22.87 -17.39 -17.40
C LEU A 1035 22.21 -18.28 -16.34
N GLU A 1036 21.24 -19.11 -16.71
CA GLU A 1036 20.61 -20.10 -15.81
C GLU A 1036 21.66 -21.08 -15.28
N THR A 1037 22.50 -21.63 -16.17
CA THR A 1037 23.62 -22.51 -15.81
C THR A 1037 24.61 -21.83 -14.86
N MET A 1038 24.90 -20.54 -15.07
CA MET A 1038 25.77 -19.74 -14.20
C MET A 1038 25.12 -19.35 -12.86
N SER A 1039 23.79 -19.48 -12.73
CA SER A 1039 23.04 -19.06 -11.54
C SER A 1039 22.96 -20.13 -10.46
N PHE A 1040 23.44 -21.35 -10.71
CA PHE A 1040 23.38 -22.48 -9.76
C PHE A 1040 24.73 -23.17 -9.59
N PRO A 1041 24.96 -23.89 -8.46
CA PRO A 1041 26.18 -24.68 -8.27
C PRO A 1041 26.40 -25.65 -9.43
N GLN A 1042 27.64 -25.69 -9.91
CA GLN A 1042 28.13 -26.70 -10.84
C GLN A 1042 29.28 -27.49 -10.20
N GLU A 1043 29.58 -28.67 -10.74
CA GLU A 1043 30.64 -29.55 -10.24
C GLU A 1043 32.00 -28.84 -10.16
N ASP A 1044 32.35 -28.08 -11.21
CA ASP A 1044 33.57 -27.29 -11.27
C ASP A 1044 33.61 -26.17 -10.23
N THR A 1045 32.46 -25.57 -9.90
CA THR A 1045 32.34 -24.56 -8.84
C THR A 1045 32.63 -25.18 -7.47
N ILE A 1046 32.03 -26.34 -7.19
CA ILE A 1046 32.24 -27.07 -5.93
C ILE A 1046 33.70 -27.52 -5.81
N LEU A 1047 34.27 -28.08 -6.89
CA LEU A 1047 35.68 -28.48 -6.97
C LEU A 1047 36.61 -27.30 -6.72
N SER A 1048 36.40 -26.17 -7.40
CA SER A 1048 37.23 -24.96 -7.29
C SER A 1048 37.19 -24.33 -5.90
N GLN A 1049 36.02 -24.32 -5.24
CA GLN A 1049 35.92 -23.84 -3.87
C GLN A 1049 36.58 -24.81 -2.87
N ALA A 1050 36.50 -26.12 -3.11
CA ALA A 1050 37.16 -27.12 -2.27
C ALA A 1050 38.70 -27.08 -2.39
N THR A 1051 39.26 -26.95 -3.59
CA THR A 1051 40.71 -26.80 -3.78
C THR A 1051 41.22 -25.50 -3.15
N LYS A 1052 40.45 -24.40 -3.27
CA LYS A 1052 40.76 -23.12 -2.63
C LYS A 1052 40.73 -23.20 -1.10
N LEU A 1053 39.77 -23.91 -0.51
CA LEU A 1053 39.69 -24.12 0.93
C LEU A 1053 40.90 -24.91 1.46
N LEU A 1054 41.27 -25.98 0.75
CA LEU A 1054 42.34 -26.90 1.11
C LEU A 1054 43.76 -26.42 0.68
N ARG A 1055 43.85 -25.33 -0.09
CA ARG A 1055 45.10 -24.72 -0.60
C ARG A 1055 45.95 -25.68 -1.46
N LEU A 1056 45.28 -26.35 -2.41
CA LEU A 1056 45.86 -27.35 -3.33
C LEU A 1056 46.38 -26.73 -4.64
#